data_AF-A0A378L924-F1
#
_entry.id   AF-A0A378L924-F1
#
_cell.length_a   1.000
_cell.length_b   1.000
_cell.length_c   1.000
_cell.angle_alpha   90.00
_cell.angle_beta   90.00
_cell.angle_gamma   90.00
#
_symmetry.space_group_name_H-M   'P 1'
#
loop_
_entity.id
_entity.type
_entity.pdbx_description
1 polymer ?
#
loop_
_entity_poly.entity_id
_entity_poly.type
_entity_poly.pdbx_seq_one_letter_code
_entity_poly.pdbx_strand_id
1 'polypeptide(L)'
;MITVKQLKELLDIYQSQKAIFSPNLDAKTLKIMQQEAAYTFSFFTQLIQARDEESSLDKDSMIIRKYLKIRWAHLKKSNLAYTRHPFLPANQLCLKVAEAIAGPKEAICQILMPGLVGLNRKSAELKFETESEGHFELENYVINQAHNRLIPVAEIFQTAKVDSNLVIADFQPADNQVVYQLGGRDMLNLEQVAGKASETFIQVLKKQHSEKYDNNSIGFSLYKLALELKKASVADSGSEEWADNEVVAGAIKTFYELWRNLPNGLCLPHPINTPISQLSLKSYGRAELTLESYLLALFARHKDCTLTDEEFKREQKENIFPCAYQISNCLFEFLNQYPDLYKLPIEVKLTQAKEELPSLGPLLDEVLEVLAHRPQMLDGNDEGLLGQLIQLIRESSTYHSVTAATFIEPFIQSFQDFSNLTANSELFKEVAALVQPRFAELTSVAGIDKLIHFFSKEQQQLIVDVQFNALVQEYNTEAKYQKLMANLVDPAKSSFRKKYAAQLIPSITSCQDFLQLSKTVSSELLDEVFASLEDKYPVLLNSYDNTRDILKALSLFSNQRKKVLAFVKPNLYQWLNPDNYDSFYQSLLIYDAAELHRIMVDEISSRITSFKEWTTHYVAWKNHEFQSDLLDQLFLKFKDEIKDGDALLSLLQKTKNRYKLKAIEKFHSLLNSKELFEQSLTLMPGSTHQRFLSTIAFDSFVFTIPELQKIVDLFQSDELRQIIFTQFNPKKLNCTEEEFASLTQYKFELKKRNITEQDFDPQTVIDQLQQYVARQHPRYGFFKSTSDERVQMAIAIIRKLEDDSLSLQEKFNAVVEAQDQIKREYQSIGSSARHSQLYSILNESLNKNVESQENFWSALQSFRTFSSSLG
;
A
#
# COMPACT_ATOMS: atom_id res chain seq x y z
N MET A 1 37.06 -18.15 -32.29
CA MET A 1 36.43 -19.14 -31.39
C MET A 1 37.39 -19.34 -30.24
N ILE A 2 36.97 -18.98 -29.03
CA ILE A 2 37.80 -19.02 -27.82
C ILE A 2 37.62 -20.36 -27.10
N THR A 3 38.73 -20.99 -26.69
CA THR A 3 38.71 -22.22 -25.87
C THR A 3 38.81 -21.90 -24.38
N VAL A 4 38.48 -22.88 -23.53
CA VAL A 4 38.70 -22.78 -22.08
C VAL A 4 40.17 -22.49 -21.76
N LYS A 5 41.11 -23.17 -22.42
CA LYS A 5 42.55 -22.91 -22.26
C LYS A 5 42.93 -21.46 -22.53
N GLN A 6 42.48 -20.91 -23.66
CA GLN A 6 42.78 -19.52 -24.03
C GLN A 6 42.21 -18.53 -23.01
N LEU A 7 41.00 -18.76 -22.50
CA LEU A 7 40.42 -17.90 -21.47
C LEU A 7 41.17 -18.00 -20.13
N LYS A 8 41.65 -19.20 -19.73
CA LYS A 8 42.51 -19.36 -18.56
C LYS A 8 43.81 -18.56 -18.70
N GLU A 9 44.48 -18.68 -19.84
CA GLU A 9 45.72 -17.94 -20.13
C GLU A 9 45.50 -16.42 -20.04
N LEU A 10 44.40 -15.91 -20.61
CA LEU A 10 44.02 -14.50 -20.49
C LEU A 10 43.76 -14.09 -19.03
N LEU A 11 43.06 -14.92 -18.26
CA LEU A 11 42.80 -14.67 -16.84
C LEU A 11 44.11 -14.58 -16.05
N ASP A 12 45.04 -15.52 -16.23
CA ASP A 12 46.32 -15.54 -15.54
C ASP A 12 47.16 -14.28 -15.88
N ILE A 13 47.18 -13.88 -17.16
CA ILE A 13 47.87 -12.68 -17.62
C ILE A 13 47.29 -11.43 -16.95
N TYR A 14 45.97 -11.22 -17.01
CA TYR A 14 45.37 -9.96 -16.57
C TYR A 14 45.11 -9.88 -15.06
N GLN A 15 44.92 -11.01 -14.37
CA GLN A 15 44.81 -11.00 -12.90
C GLN A 15 46.16 -10.70 -12.21
N SER A 16 47.27 -11.10 -12.83
CA SER A 16 48.61 -10.83 -12.29
C SER A 16 49.09 -9.40 -12.53
N GLN A 17 48.47 -8.66 -13.45
CA GLN A 17 48.79 -7.27 -13.74
C GLN A 17 48.29 -6.33 -12.64
N LYS A 18 49.13 -5.37 -12.24
CA LYS A 18 48.76 -4.35 -11.27
C LYS A 18 47.80 -3.33 -11.91
N ALA A 19 46.60 -3.19 -11.36
CA ALA A 19 45.70 -2.11 -11.73
C ALA A 19 46.25 -0.75 -11.24
N ILE A 20 46.40 0.21 -12.16
CA ILE A 20 46.89 1.56 -11.88
C ILE A 20 45.70 2.52 -11.88
N PHE A 21 45.25 2.90 -10.69
CA PHE A 21 44.18 3.87 -10.50
C PHE A 21 44.74 5.28 -10.29
N SER A 22 43.96 6.30 -10.61
CA SER A 22 44.34 7.69 -10.37
C SER A 22 44.51 7.97 -8.86
N PRO A 23 45.55 8.72 -8.44
CA PRO A 23 45.76 9.09 -7.04
C PRO A 23 44.70 10.06 -6.51
N ASN A 24 43.90 10.67 -7.38
CA ASN A 24 42.87 11.65 -7.01
C ASN A 24 41.53 11.00 -6.62
N LEU A 25 41.41 9.66 -6.67
CA LEU A 25 40.22 8.94 -6.25
C LEU A 25 40.13 8.84 -4.72
N ASP A 26 38.93 9.02 -4.18
CA ASP A 26 38.69 8.75 -2.76
C ASP A 26 38.73 7.23 -2.47
N ALA A 27 39.05 6.89 -1.22
CA ALA A 27 39.27 5.49 -0.82
C ALA A 27 38.01 4.61 -0.98
N LYS A 28 36.80 5.18 -0.86
CA LYS A 28 35.55 4.43 -0.99
C LYS A 28 35.29 4.08 -2.46
N THR A 29 35.42 5.06 -3.35
CA THR A 29 35.27 4.85 -4.80
C THR A 29 36.30 3.86 -5.30
N LEU A 30 37.57 4.00 -4.89
CA LEU A 30 38.64 3.06 -5.24
C LEU A 30 38.30 1.62 -4.83
N LYS A 31 37.79 1.42 -3.60
CA LYS A 31 37.40 0.09 -3.11
C LYS A 31 36.27 -0.52 -3.96
N ILE A 32 35.27 0.27 -4.36
CA ILE A 32 34.18 -0.20 -5.23
C ILE A 32 34.73 -0.58 -6.61
N MET A 33 35.62 0.22 -7.17
CA MET A 33 36.25 -0.05 -8.46
C MET A 33 37.08 -1.34 -8.47
N GLN A 34 37.85 -1.56 -7.40
CA GLN A 34 38.60 -2.81 -7.22
C GLN A 34 37.68 -4.04 -7.11
N GLN A 35 36.54 -3.89 -6.44
CA GLN A 35 35.53 -4.96 -6.32
C GLN A 35 34.85 -5.27 -7.65
N GLU A 36 34.59 -4.25 -8.49
CA GLU A 36 34.10 -4.44 -9.85
C GLU A 36 35.10 -5.24 -10.70
N ALA A 37 36.38 -4.87 -10.67
CA ALA A 37 37.43 -5.59 -11.39
C ALA A 37 37.54 -7.05 -10.91
N ALA A 38 37.56 -7.26 -9.59
CA ALA A 38 37.61 -8.59 -9.01
C ALA A 38 36.37 -9.45 -9.37
N TYR A 39 35.19 -8.86 -9.43
CA TYR A 39 33.98 -9.54 -9.88
C TYR A 39 34.06 -9.92 -11.36
N THR A 40 34.59 -9.04 -12.22
CA THR A 40 34.80 -9.33 -13.65
C THR A 40 35.68 -10.57 -13.84
N PHE A 41 36.78 -10.65 -13.11
CA PHE A 41 37.64 -11.84 -13.12
C PHE A 41 36.91 -13.08 -12.61
N SER A 42 36.17 -12.96 -11.50
CA SER A 42 35.42 -14.07 -10.92
C SER A 42 34.36 -14.63 -11.88
N PHE A 43 33.65 -13.76 -12.61
CA PHE A 43 32.66 -14.15 -13.62
C PHE A 43 33.28 -15.05 -14.70
N PHE A 44 34.41 -14.64 -15.30
CA PHE A 44 35.07 -15.42 -16.33
C PHE A 44 35.70 -16.71 -15.78
N THR A 45 36.25 -16.70 -14.57
CA THR A 45 36.76 -17.90 -13.89
C THR A 45 35.66 -18.95 -13.69
N GLN A 46 34.46 -18.53 -13.30
CA GLN A 46 33.33 -19.44 -13.10
C GLN A 46 32.82 -20.02 -14.41
N LEU A 47 32.81 -19.23 -15.48
CA LEU A 47 32.34 -19.67 -16.80
C LEU A 47 33.08 -20.93 -17.26
N ILE A 48 34.35 -21.07 -16.88
CA ILE A 48 35.23 -22.17 -17.27
C ILE A 48 35.51 -23.18 -16.16
N GLN A 49 34.95 -22.98 -14.96
CA GLN A 49 35.21 -23.83 -13.81
C GLN A 49 34.79 -25.27 -14.09
N ALA A 50 35.68 -26.22 -13.76
CA ALA A 50 35.47 -27.66 -13.96
C ALA A 50 35.20 -28.09 -15.41
N ARG A 51 35.59 -27.28 -16.41
CA ARG A 51 35.52 -27.63 -17.84
C ARG A 51 36.85 -28.13 -18.37
N ASP A 52 36.77 -28.99 -19.39
CA ASP A 52 37.93 -29.47 -20.13
C ASP A 52 38.58 -28.34 -20.93
N GLU A 53 39.91 -28.31 -20.98
CA GLU A 53 40.68 -27.19 -21.53
C GLU A 53 40.50 -27.00 -23.03
N GLU A 54 40.24 -28.09 -23.76
CA GLU A 54 40.02 -28.08 -25.21
C GLU A 54 38.56 -27.77 -25.57
N SER A 55 37.68 -27.60 -24.57
CA SER A 55 36.29 -27.24 -24.81
C SER A 55 36.17 -25.84 -25.43
N SER A 56 35.42 -25.74 -26.52
CA SER A 56 35.04 -24.46 -27.12
C SER A 56 33.99 -23.75 -26.24
N LEU A 57 34.13 -22.43 -26.12
CA LEU A 57 33.17 -21.54 -25.43
C LEU A 57 32.15 -20.91 -26.40
N ASP A 58 32.00 -21.42 -27.62
CA ASP A 58 31.06 -20.86 -28.59
C ASP A 58 29.61 -20.88 -28.10
N LYS A 59 29.21 -21.93 -27.37
CA LYS A 59 27.88 -22.03 -26.74
C LYS A 59 27.69 -20.99 -25.63
N ASP A 60 28.78 -20.53 -25.02
CA ASP A 60 28.78 -19.53 -23.95
C ASP A 60 28.94 -18.09 -24.49
N SER A 61 29.17 -17.91 -25.80
CA SER A 61 29.32 -16.59 -26.42
C SER A 61 28.12 -15.68 -26.10
N MET A 62 26.90 -16.24 -26.06
CA MET A 62 25.70 -15.48 -25.67
C MET A 62 25.74 -15.01 -24.21
N ILE A 63 26.29 -15.82 -23.29
CA ILE A 63 26.44 -15.49 -21.87
C ILE A 63 27.49 -14.38 -21.71
N ILE A 64 28.63 -14.51 -22.39
CA ILE A 64 29.70 -13.50 -22.42
C ILE A 64 29.17 -12.17 -22.96
N ARG A 65 28.46 -12.19 -24.09
CA ARG A 65 27.85 -10.99 -24.69
C ARG A 65 26.83 -10.35 -23.78
N LYS A 66 26.01 -11.16 -23.09
CA LYS A 66 25.06 -10.65 -22.09
C LYS A 66 25.80 -9.96 -20.94
N TYR A 67 26.90 -10.55 -20.45
CA TYR A 67 27.72 -9.94 -19.41
C TYR A 67 28.34 -8.62 -19.85
N LEU A 68 29.02 -8.57 -20.99
CA LEU A 68 29.61 -7.34 -21.53
C LEU A 68 28.57 -6.24 -21.74
N LYS A 69 27.37 -6.61 -22.23
CA LYS A 69 26.24 -5.69 -22.37
C LYS A 69 25.78 -5.12 -21.02
N ILE A 70 25.60 -5.96 -20.00
CA ILE A 70 25.21 -5.54 -18.65
C ILE A 70 26.29 -4.63 -18.05
N ARG A 71 27.56 -5.05 -18.15
CA ARG A 71 28.71 -4.27 -17.68
C ARG A 71 28.75 -2.89 -18.31
N TRP A 72 28.59 -2.81 -19.63
CA TRP A 72 28.53 -1.54 -20.34
C TRP A 72 27.35 -0.67 -19.90
N ALA A 73 26.15 -1.24 -19.75
CA ALA A 73 24.95 -0.50 -19.37
C ALA A 73 25.12 0.22 -18.02
N HIS A 74 25.78 -0.42 -17.06
CA HIS A 74 25.99 0.12 -15.71
C HIS A 74 27.25 0.98 -15.57
N LEU A 75 28.31 0.72 -16.34
CA LEU A 75 29.60 1.41 -16.18
C LEU A 75 29.90 2.49 -17.23
N LYS A 76 29.12 2.61 -18.32
CA LYS A 76 29.43 3.56 -19.41
C LYS A 76 29.58 5.02 -18.99
N LYS A 77 28.92 5.43 -17.90
CA LYS A 77 29.00 6.80 -17.36
C LYS A 77 30.09 6.96 -16.30
N SER A 78 30.63 5.88 -15.74
CA SER A 78 31.59 5.91 -14.64
C SER A 78 33.04 6.01 -15.15
N ASN A 79 33.97 6.25 -14.24
CA ASN A 79 35.41 6.26 -14.51
C ASN A 79 36.00 4.86 -14.77
N LEU A 80 35.18 3.80 -14.74
CA LEU A 80 35.55 2.43 -15.13
C LEU A 80 35.22 2.09 -16.58
N ALA A 81 34.51 2.98 -17.29
CA ALA A 81 34.17 2.78 -18.70
C ALA A 81 35.42 2.41 -19.53
N TYR A 82 35.25 1.52 -20.51
CA TYR A 82 36.35 0.98 -21.32
C TYR A 82 37.27 2.09 -21.85
N THR A 83 36.69 3.12 -22.48
CA THR A 83 37.46 4.23 -23.06
C THR A 83 37.95 5.27 -22.05
N ARG A 84 37.56 5.20 -20.76
CA ARG A 84 38.06 6.08 -19.70
C ARG A 84 39.19 5.46 -18.90
N HIS A 85 39.23 4.13 -18.83
CA HIS A 85 40.32 3.41 -18.19
C HIS A 85 40.78 2.24 -19.08
N PRO A 86 41.37 2.54 -20.26
CA PRO A 86 41.67 1.53 -21.28
C PRO A 86 42.61 0.45 -20.77
N PHE A 87 43.63 0.81 -19.98
CA PHE A 87 44.63 -0.13 -19.45
C PHE A 87 44.25 -0.78 -18.12
N LEU A 88 43.00 -0.65 -17.65
CA LEU A 88 42.54 -1.43 -16.50
C LEU A 88 42.57 -2.92 -16.87
N PRO A 89 43.23 -3.80 -16.09
CA PRO A 89 43.35 -5.21 -16.47
C PRO A 89 42.00 -5.91 -16.72
N ALA A 90 40.96 -5.57 -15.98
CA ALA A 90 39.60 -6.07 -16.22
C ALA A 90 39.00 -5.60 -17.56
N ASN A 91 39.27 -4.35 -17.97
CA ASN A 91 38.85 -3.81 -19.26
C ASN A 91 39.62 -4.49 -20.41
N GLN A 92 40.92 -4.72 -20.23
CA GLN A 92 41.76 -5.43 -21.20
C GLN A 92 41.35 -6.89 -21.36
N LEU A 93 41.03 -7.59 -20.26
CA LEU A 93 40.45 -8.93 -20.33
C LEU A 93 39.15 -8.95 -21.15
N CYS A 94 38.23 -8.03 -20.86
CA CYS A 94 36.99 -7.90 -21.62
C CYS A 94 37.25 -7.65 -23.11
N LEU A 95 38.23 -6.80 -23.44
CA LEU A 95 38.65 -6.51 -24.81
C LEU A 95 39.15 -7.77 -25.51
N LYS A 96 40.09 -8.51 -24.91
CA LYS A 96 40.61 -9.75 -25.50
C LYS A 96 39.55 -10.84 -25.65
N VAL A 97 38.61 -10.92 -24.70
CA VAL A 97 37.46 -11.81 -24.84
C VAL A 97 36.57 -11.38 -26.00
N ALA A 98 36.28 -10.08 -26.14
CA ALA A 98 35.48 -9.56 -27.26
C ALA A 98 36.14 -9.81 -28.62
N GLU A 99 37.47 -9.61 -28.72
CA GLU A 99 38.28 -9.95 -29.90
C GLU A 99 38.12 -11.42 -30.28
N ALA A 100 38.21 -12.33 -29.30
CA ALA A 100 38.19 -13.76 -29.55
C ALA A 100 36.82 -14.32 -29.97
N ILE A 101 35.72 -13.63 -29.63
CA ILE A 101 34.34 -14.01 -29.96
C ILE A 101 33.72 -13.22 -31.11
N ALA A 102 34.42 -12.23 -31.65
CA ALA A 102 33.91 -11.39 -32.73
C ALA A 102 33.71 -12.18 -34.02
N GLY A 103 32.55 -11.99 -34.66
CA GLY A 103 32.29 -12.56 -35.98
C GLY A 103 33.05 -11.82 -37.11
N PRO A 104 33.16 -12.41 -38.32
CA PRO A 104 33.91 -11.80 -39.42
C PRO A 104 33.41 -10.42 -39.88
N LYS A 105 32.12 -10.10 -39.66
CA LYS A 105 31.49 -8.82 -40.02
C LYS A 105 31.08 -7.98 -38.82
N GLU A 106 31.43 -8.42 -37.62
CA GLU A 106 31.03 -7.77 -36.37
C GLU A 106 32.22 -6.98 -35.83
N ALA A 107 31.98 -5.73 -35.43
CA ALA A 107 33.00 -4.87 -34.85
C ALA A 107 33.19 -5.19 -33.36
N ILE A 108 34.44 -5.35 -32.92
CA ILE A 108 34.80 -5.65 -31.52
C ILE A 108 34.24 -4.59 -30.56
N CYS A 109 34.31 -3.32 -30.96
CA CYS A 109 33.79 -2.21 -30.18
C CYS A 109 32.27 -2.31 -29.93
N GLN A 110 31.49 -2.90 -30.85
CA GLN A 110 30.04 -3.11 -30.67
C GLN A 110 29.71 -4.26 -29.71
N ILE A 111 30.64 -5.20 -29.52
CA ILE A 111 30.51 -6.28 -28.53
C ILE A 111 30.81 -5.73 -27.13
N LEU A 112 31.89 -4.94 -27.00
CA LEU A 112 32.28 -4.30 -25.74
C LEU A 112 31.29 -3.22 -25.30
N MET A 113 30.88 -2.38 -26.24
CA MET A 113 30.06 -1.20 -26.00
C MET A 113 28.80 -1.25 -26.88
N PRO A 114 27.83 -2.13 -26.55
CA PRO A 114 26.60 -2.23 -27.33
C PRO A 114 25.85 -0.89 -27.40
N GLY A 115 25.42 -0.52 -28.60
CA GLY A 115 24.74 0.76 -28.89
C GLY A 115 25.59 1.76 -29.67
N LEU A 116 26.86 1.46 -29.93
CA LEU A 116 27.69 2.25 -30.85
C LEU A 116 27.17 2.16 -32.29
N VAL A 117 26.93 3.33 -32.90
CA VAL A 117 26.40 3.46 -34.27
C VAL A 117 27.44 3.90 -35.30
N GLY A 118 28.62 4.37 -34.87
CA GLY A 118 29.67 4.82 -35.79
C GLY A 118 30.75 5.67 -35.12
N LEU A 119 31.60 6.31 -35.93
CA LEU A 119 32.54 7.33 -35.48
C LEU A 119 31.86 8.70 -35.38
N ASN A 120 32.51 9.64 -34.70
CA ASN A 120 32.08 11.03 -34.58
C ASN A 120 32.46 11.89 -35.82
N ARG A 121 32.42 11.24 -36.98
CA ARG A 121 32.58 11.77 -38.34
C ARG A 121 31.86 10.82 -39.30
N LYS A 122 31.80 11.17 -40.59
CA LYS A 122 31.39 10.19 -41.61
C LYS A 122 32.42 9.05 -41.62
N SER A 123 31.94 7.81 -41.52
CA SER A 123 32.77 6.61 -41.50
C SER A 123 32.15 5.51 -42.33
N ALA A 124 32.97 4.54 -42.74
CA ALA A 124 32.52 3.26 -43.27
C ALA A 124 32.02 2.34 -42.14
N GLU A 125 32.03 1.03 -42.37
CA GLU A 125 31.71 0.04 -41.33
C GLU A 125 32.75 0.11 -40.19
N LEU A 126 32.27 0.15 -38.95
CA LEU A 126 33.10 0.27 -37.74
C LEU A 126 34.26 -0.72 -37.71
N LYS A 127 34.02 -1.97 -38.11
CA LYS A 127 35.04 -3.03 -38.10
C LYS A 127 36.31 -2.62 -38.84
N PHE A 128 36.18 -2.09 -40.06
CA PHE A 128 37.33 -1.72 -40.89
C PHE A 128 38.04 -0.45 -40.40
N GLU A 129 37.30 0.45 -39.75
CA GLU A 129 37.85 1.73 -39.28
C GLU A 129 38.52 1.61 -37.91
N THR A 130 38.05 0.68 -37.07
CA THR A 130 38.53 0.57 -35.69
C THR A 130 39.53 -0.56 -35.45
N GLU A 131 39.62 -1.54 -36.37
CA GLU A 131 40.42 -2.74 -36.15
C GLU A 131 41.59 -2.85 -37.14
N SER A 132 42.79 -3.10 -36.59
CA SER A 132 43.97 -3.48 -37.35
C SER A 132 44.35 -4.91 -36.99
N GLU A 133 44.46 -5.80 -37.98
CA GLU A 133 44.78 -7.23 -37.76
C GLU A 133 43.86 -7.94 -36.75
N GLY A 134 42.61 -7.48 -36.60
CA GLY A 134 41.63 -8.02 -35.65
C GLY A 134 41.79 -7.53 -34.20
N HIS A 135 42.58 -6.47 -33.98
CA HIS A 135 42.75 -5.81 -32.68
C HIS A 135 42.06 -4.44 -32.68
N PHE A 136 41.36 -4.11 -31.59
CA PHE A 136 40.77 -2.78 -31.37
C PHE A 136 41.61 -2.00 -30.33
N GLU A 137 42.27 -0.94 -30.79
CA GLU A 137 43.11 -0.05 -29.96
C GLU A 137 42.25 0.89 -29.09
N LEU A 138 41.75 0.36 -27.97
CA LEU A 138 40.78 1.02 -27.10
C LEU A 138 41.23 2.42 -26.61
N GLU A 139 42.52 2.59 -26.36
CA GLU A 139 43.15 3.82 -25.88
C GLU A 139 43.03 5.00 -26.86
N ASN A 140 42.93 4.71 -28.15
CA ASN A 140 42.82 5.69 -29.23
C ASN A 140 41.42 6.27 -29.39
N TYR A 141 40.47 5.85 -28.56
CA TYR A 141 39.08 6.29 -28.63
C TYR A 141 38.58 6.84 -27.29
N VAL A 142 37.71 7.84 -27.40
CA VAL A 142 36.76 8.22 -26.35
C VAL A 142 35.34 8.13 -26.90
N ILE A 143 34.36 8.15 -26.02
CA ILE A 143 32.96 8.10 -26.43
C ILE A 143 32.37 9.50 -26.35
N ASN A 144 31.54 9.85 -27.34
CA ASN A 144 30.85 11.13 -27.35
C ASN A 144 29.85 11.26 -26.19
N GLN A 145 29.43 12.49 -25.95
CA GLN A 145 28.46 12.82 -24.90
C GLN A 145 27.15 11.99 -24.95
N ALA A 146 26.68 11.61 -26.15
CA ALA A 146 25.48 10.79 -26.32
C ALA A 146 25.71 9.27 -26.08
N HIS A 147 26.94 8.86 -25.78
CA HIS A 147 27.34 7.48 -25.54
C HIS A 147 27.06 6.50 -26.69
N ASN A 148 27.09 6.98 -27.93
CA ASN A 148 26.71 6.21 -29.12
C ASN A 148 27.71 6.30 -30.28
N ARG A 149 28.72 7.16 -30.21
CA ARG A 149 29.77 7.27 -31.23
C ARG A 149 31.15 7.29 -30.60
N LEU A 150 32.12 6.75 -31.33
CA LEU A 150 33.54 6.82 -30.96
C LEU A 150 34.18 8.07 -31.54
N ILE A 151 34.99 8.74 -30.74
CA ILE A 151 35.81 9.90 -31.11
C ILE A 151 37.25 9.39 -31.29
N PRO A 152 37.81 9.41 -32.52
CA PRO A 152 39.15 8.92 -32.80
C PRO A 152 40.19 9.97 -32.36
N VAL A 153 40.77 9.78 -31.17
CA VAL A 153 41.56 10.78 -30.47
C VAL A 153 42.85 11.12 -31.23
N ALA A 154 43.65 10.10 -31.56
CA ALA A 154 44.91 10.28 -32.27
C ALA A 154 44.70 10.93 -33.65
N GLU A 155 43.67 10.50 -34.39
CA GLU A 155 43.30 11.06 -35.69
C GLU A 155 42.96 12.54 -35.60
N ILE A 156 42.21 12.95 -34.58
CA ILE A 156 41.83 14.35 -34.34
C ILE A 156 43.07 15.19 -34.05
N PHE A 157 43.99 14.75 -33.20
CA PHE A 157 45.23 15.47 -32.91
C PHE A 157 46.10 15.66 -34.16
N GLN A 158 46.25 14.61 -34.97
CA GLN A 158 46.98 14.66 -36.23
C GLN A 158 46.31 15.62 -37.23
N THR A 159 44.98 15.56 -37.34
CA THR A 159 44.20 16.45 -38.23
C THR A 159 44.31 17.91 -37.77
N ALA A 160 44.16 18.16 -36.47
CA ALA A 160 44.23 19.49 -35.87
C ALA A 160 45.59 20.16 -36.09
N LYS A 161 46.68 19.39 -36.06
CA LYS A 161 48.03 19.88 -36.34
C LYS A 161 48.21 20.32 -37.79
N VAL A 162 47.52 19.68 -38.74
CA VAL A 162 47.57 20.05 -40.16
C VAL A 162 46.71 21.29 -40.41
N ASP A 163 45.45 21.27 -39.96
CA ASP A 163 44.56 22.42 -40.03
C ASP A 163 43.52 22.40 -38.91
N SER A 164 43.60 23.39 -38.02
CA SER A 164 42.66 23.57 -36.92
C SER A 164 41.21 23.79 -37.40
N ASN A 165 41.00 24.27 -38.64
CA ASN A 165 39.66 24.46 -39.20
C ASN A 165 38.89 23.15 -39.44
N LEU A 166 39.57 22.02 -39.54
CA LEU A 166 38.93 20.72 -39.74
C LEU A 166 38.34 20.14 -38.44
N VAL A 167 38.73 20.70 -37.28
CA VAL A 167 38.37 20.20 -35.95
C VAL A 167 37.56 21.22 -35.14
N ILE A 168 37.98 22.50 -35.16
CA ILE A 168 37.36 23.56 -34.36
C ILE A 168 36.48 24.41 -35.27
N ALA A 169 35.15 24.32 -35.14
CA ALA A 169 34.20 25.11 -35.94
C ALA A 169 34.19 26.61 -35.64
N ASP A 170 34.75 27.01 -34.50
CA ASP A 170 34.65 28.37 -33.99
C ASP A 170 35.19 29.41 -34.98
N PHE A 171 34.54 30.57 -35.05
CA PHE A 171 34.97 31.73 -35.84
C PHE A 171 35.03 31.52 -37.37
N GLN A 172 34.76 30.32 -37.87
CA GLN A 172 34.75 30.01 -39.30
C GLN A 172 33.47 30.48 -39.99
N PRO A 173 33.52 30.80 -41.31
CA PRO A 173 32.32 30.98 -42.12
C PRO A 173 31.46 29.70 -42.13
N ALA A 174 30.13 29.86 -42.22
CA ALA A 174 29.16 28.75 -42.14
C ALA A 174 29.35 27.67 -43.23
N ASP A 175 30.03 28.01 -44.34
CA ASP A 175 30.28 27.11 -45.46
C ASP A 175 31.51 26.19 -45.26
N ASN A 176 32.30 26.40 -44.20
CA ASN A 176 33.47 25.56 -43.92
C ASN A 176 33.06 24.22 -43.31
N GLN A 177 33.63 23.14 -43.84
CA GLN A 177 33.25 21.79 -43.46
C GLN A 177 34.15 21.26 -42.34
N VAL A 178 33.69 21.34 -41.09
CA VAL A 178 34.31 20.62 -39.97
C VAL A 178 34.10 19.11 -40.20
N VAL A 179 35.16 18.33 -39.96
CA VAL A 179 35.15 16.88 -40.21
C VAL A 179 34.45 16.13 -39.07
N TYR A 180 34.63 16.62 -37.84
CA TYR A 180 34.17 15.97 -36.62
C TYR A 180 32.99 16.70 -35.98
N GLN A 181 32.05 15.95 -35.41
CA GLN A 181 30.86 16.49 -34.75
C GLN A 181 31.08 16.59 -33.24
N LEU A 182 32.03 17.43 -32.81
CA LEU A 182 32.43 17.55 -31.41
C LEU A 182 31.57 18.60 -30.68
N GLY A 183 30.90 18.18 -29.60
CA GLY A 183 30.26 19.11 -28.66
C GLY A 183 31.25 19.73 -27.67
N GLY A 184 30.77 20.65 -26.82
CA GLY A 184 31.59 21.29 -25.78
C GLY A 184 32.27 20.29 -24.84
N ARG A 185 31.53 19.27 -24.36
CA ARG A 185 32.08 18.24 -23.47
C ARG A 185 33.06 17.30 -24.19
N ASP A 186 32.81 17.01 -25.46
CA ASP A 186 33.73 16.18 -26.26
C ASP A 186 35.10 16.84 -26.39
N MET A 187 35.14 18.17 -26.58
CA MET A 187 36.37 18.95 -26.61
C MET A 187 37.09 18.95 -25.26
N LEU A 188 36.37 19.07 -24.15
CA LEU A 188 36.97 18.98 -22.81
C LEU A 188 37.54 17.58 -22.54
N ASN A 189 36.84 16.53 -22.99
CA ASN A 189 37.35 15.16 -22.88
C ASN A 189 38.65 14.99 -23.68
N LEU A 190 38.74 15.58 -24.88
CA LEU A 190 39.98 15.61 -25.67
C LEU A 190 41.10 16.39 -24.97
N GLU A 191 40.79 17.48 -24.27
CA GLU A 191 41.78 18.22 -23.45
C GLU A 191 42.35 17.37 -22.33
N GLN A 192 41.54 16.50 -21.73
CA GLN A 192 41.92 15.73 -20.54
C GLN A 192 42.43 14.32 -20.86
N VAL A 193 42.23 13.85 -22.10
CA VAL A 193 42.41 12.45 -22.52
C VAL A 193 43.81 11.90 -22.23
N ALA A 194 44.86 12.71 -22.39
CA ALA A 194 46.26 12.39 -22.17
C ALA A 194 46.88 13.28 -21.06
N GLY A 195 46.04 13.74 -20.11
CA GLY A 195 46.48 14.60 -19.01
C GLY A 195 47.10 15.91 -19.50
N LYS A 196 48.28 16.27 -18.95
CA LYS A 196 48.88 17.58 -19.21
C LYS A 196 49.32 17.77 -20.67
N ALA A 197 49.70 16.69 -21.35
CA ALA A 197 50.12 16.73 -22.76
C ALA A 197 48.96 17.17 -23.66
N SER A 198 47.79 16.53 -23.55
CA SER A 198 46.62 16.90 -24.34
C SER A 198 46.08 18.27 -23.96
N GLU A 199 46.11 18.61 -22.66
CA GLU A 199 45.64 19.92 -22.18
C GLU A 199 46.47 21.04 -22.83
N THR A 200 47.80 20.88 -22.82
CA THR A 200 48.72 21.86 -23.42
C THR A 200 48.53 21.93 -24.93
N PHE A 201 48.44 20.78 -25.61
CA PHE A 201 48.21 20.75 -27.05
C PHE A 201 46.93 21.48 -27.45
N ILE A 202 45.79 21.14 -26.84
CA ILE A 202 44.51 21.74 -27.21
C ILE A 202 44.46 23.23 -26.83
N GLN A 203 45.03 23.64 -25.69
CA GLN A 203 45.12 25.06 -25.33
C GLN A 203 45.90 25.86 -26.38
N VAL A 204 47.06 25.35 -26.81
CA VAL A 204 47.87 25.97 -27.86
C VAL A 204 47.13 25.97 -29.19
N LEU A 205 46.48 24.86 -29.56
CA LEU A 205 45.67 24.74 -30.76
C LEU A 205 44.53 25.77 -30.78
N LYS A 206 43.76 25.88 -29.69
CA LYS A 206 42.67 26.84 -29.53
C LYS A 206 43.17 28.28 -29.62
N LYS A 207 44.33 28.60 -29.02
CA LYS A 207 44.93 29.94 -29.09
C LYS A 207 45.39 30.26 -30.51
N GLN A 208 46.14 29.37 -31.17
CA GLN A 208 46.56 29.53 -32.57
C GLN A 208 45.36 29.64 -33.53
N HIS A 209 44.31 28.84 -33.31
CA HIS A 209 43.08 28.90 -34.11
C HIS A 209 42.36 30.24 -33.92
N SER A 210 42.17 30.68 -32.66
CA SER A 210 41.57 31.98 -32.35
C SER A 210 42.37 33.12 -32.99
N GLU A 211 43.71 33.11 -32.92
CA GLU A 211 44.58 34.14 -33.50
C GLU A 211 44.46 34.27 -35.04
N LYS A 212 44.01 33.22 -35.76
CA LYS A 212 43.74 33.31 -37.21
C LYS A 212 42.55 34.22 -37.53
N TYR A 213 41.60 34.33 -36.61
CA TYR A 213 40.33 35.05 -36.79
C TYR A 213 40.21 36.29 -35.91
N ASP A 214 41.03 36.38 -34.86
CA ASP A 214 41.03 37.48 -33.91
C ASP A 214 41.45 38.78 -34.60
N ASN A 215 40.52 39.73 -34.66
CA ASN A 215 40.77 41.07 -35.17
C ASN A 215 41.18 42.06 -34.06
N ASN A 216 41.51 41.54 -32.87
CA ASN A 216 41.88 42.27 -31.66
C ASN A 216 40.83 43.32 -31.25
N SER A 217 39.54 42.99 -31.41
CA SER A 217 38.43 43.88 -31.07
C SER A 217 37.62 43.41 -29.86
N ILE A 218 36.95 44.37 -29.21
CA ILE A 218 35.99 44.08 -28.14
C ILE A 218 34.86 43.19 -28.66
N GLY A 219 34.37 43.46 -29.88
CA GLY A 219 33.35 42.65 -30.54
C GLY A 219 33.77 41.19 -30.68
N PHE A 220 35.02 40.92 -31.06
CA PHE A 220 35.52 39.55 -31.15
C PHE A 220 35.64 38.86 -29.78
N SER A 221 36.12 39.57 -28.76
CA SER A 221 36.17 39.04 -27.39
C SER A 221 34.77 38.72 -26.84
N LEU A 222 33.78 39.58 -27.13
CA LEU A 222 32.39 39.36 -26.72
C LEU A 222 31.76 38.20 -27.49
N TYR A 223 32.08 38.08 -28.78
CA TYR A 223 31.65 36.95 -29.62
C TYR A 223 32.19 35.63 -29.07
N LYS A 224 33.46 35.60 -28.67
CA LYS A 224 34.08 34.43 -28.03
C LYS A 224 33.38 34.04 -26.74
N LEU A 225 33.07 35.00 -25.85
CA LEU A 225 32.28 34.73 -24.64
C LEU A 225 30.89 34.16 -24.97
N ALA A 226 30.19 34.78 -25.93
CA ALA A 226 28.87 34.33 -26.37
C ALA A 226 28.90 32.89 -26.90
N LEU A 227 29.93 32.53 -27.66
CA LEU A 227 30.11 31.20 -28.23
C LEU A 227 30.35 30.14 -27.14
N GLU A 228 31.24 30.41 -26.17
CA GLU A 228 31.49 29.48 -25.06
C GLU A 228 30.26 29.31 -24.16
N LEU A 229 29.48 30.38 -23.94
CA LEU A 229 28.19 30.28 -23.24
C LEU A 229 27.19 29.40 -23.98
N LYS A 230 27.18 29.45 -25.31
CA LYS A 230 26.31 28.59 -26.13
C LYS A 230 26.68 27.12 -25.97
N LYS A 231 27.98 26.81 -26.03
CA LYS A 231 28.52 25.44 -25.86
C LYS A 231 28.24 24.84 -24.49
N ALA A 232 28.29 25.66 -23.43
CA ALA A 232 27.96 25.24 -22.08
C ALA A 232 26.45 25.05 -21.84
N SER A 233 25.59 25.49 -22.78
CA SER A 233 24.15 25.51 -22.60
C SER A 233 23.46 24.22 -23.04
N VAL A 234 22.24 23.98 -22.51
CA VAL A 234 21.37 22.86 -22.92
C VAL A 234 21.13 22.81 -24.43
N ALA A 235 21.12 23.96 -25.12
CA ALA A 235 20.89 23.99 -26.56
C ALA A 235 22.00 23.31 -27.38
N ASP A 236 23.23 23.27 -26.84
CA ASP A 236 24.38 22.61 -27.47
C ASP A 236 24.67 21.26 -26.79
N SER A 237 24.68 21.24 -25.45
CA SER A 237 24.89 20.02 -24.65
C SER A 237 23.73 19.02 -24.72
N GLY A 238 22.52 19.44 -25.09
CA GLY A 238 21.33 18.60 -25.29
C GLY A 238 20.35 18.53 -24.13
N SER A 239 20.81 18.37 -22.88
CA SER A 239 19.93 18.23 -21.69
C SER A 239 20.42 19.02 -20.48
N GLU A 240 19.55 19.27 -19.50
CA GLU A 240 19.89 19.96 -18.25
C GLU A 240 20.94 19.22 -17.42
N GLU A 241 20.96 17.88 -17.44
CA GLU A 241 22.02 17.07 -16.80
C GLU A 241 23.42 17.37 -17.38
N TRP A 242 23.47 17.99 -18.56
CA TRP A 242 24.67 18.15 -19.36
C TRP A 242 25.07 19.62 -19.60
N ALA A 243 24.31 20.58 -19.07
CA ALA A 243 24.74 21.97 -19.06
C ALA A 243 25.92 22.11 -18.09
N ASP A 244 27.08 22.52 -18.60
CA ASP A 244 28.35 22.38 -17.89
C ASP A 244 28.97 23.76 -17.60
N ASN A 245 28.91 24.17 -16.33
CA ASN A 245 29.49 25.42 -15.87
C ASN A 245 31.02 25.43 -15.97
N GLU A 246 31.69 24.27 -15.98
CA GLU A 246 33.15 24.20 -16.11
C GLU A 246 33.62 24.62 -17.51
N VAL A 247 32.84 24.30 -18.54
CA VAL A 247 33.16 24.66 -19.94
C VAL A 247 33.27 26.18 -20.11
N VAL A 248 32.40 26.96 -19.47
CA VAL A 248 32.36 28.43 -19.63
C VAL A 248 33.15 29.21 -18.56
N ALA A 249 33.52 28.58 -17.44
CA ALA A 249 34.18 29.25 -16.32
C ALA A 249 35.42 30.07 -16.75
N GLY A 250 36.30 29.46 -17.53
CA GLY A 250 37.50 30.12 -18.06
C GLY A 250 37.17 31.33 -18.94
N ALA A 251 36.18 31.20 -19.83
CA ALA A 251 35.77 32.27 -20.74
C ALA A 251 35.16 33.48 -19.99
N ILE A 252 34.35 33.23 -18.96
CA ILE A 252 33.78 34.28 -18.11
C ILE A 252 34.90 35.05 -17.42
N LYS A 253 35.87 34.33 -16.82
CA LYS A 253 37.00 34.96 -16.13
C LYS A 253 37.86 35.80 -17.06
N THR A 254 38.26 35.26 -18.22
CA THR A 254 39.07 35.99 -19.19
C THR A 254 38.37 37.26 -19.68
N PHE A 255 37.08 37.17 -19.98
CA PHE A 255 36.32 38.35 -20.43
C PHE A 255 36.10 39.36 -19.31
N TYR A 256 35.90 38.90 -18.07
CA TYR A 256 35.81 39.76 -16.89
C TYR A 256 37.09 40.59 -16.68
N GLU A 257 38.25 39.96 -16.76
CA GLU A 257 39.55 40.63 -16.64
C GLU A 257 39.75 41.66 -17.76
N LEU A 258 39.37 41.32 -18.99
CA LEU A 258 39.35 42.27 -20.11
C LEU A 258 38.41 43.45 -19.81
N TRP A 259 37.18 43.18 -19.42
CA TRP A 259 36.14 44.18 -19.14
C TRP A 259 36.58 45.19 -18.08
N ARG A 260 37.21 44.72 -17.00
CA ARG A 260 37.74 45.57 -15.92
C ARG A 260 38.91 46.47 -16.35
N ASN A 261 39.64 46.09 -17.39
CA ASN A 261 40.79 46.83 -17.92
C ASN A 261 40.41 47.80 -19.05
N LEU A 262 39.16 47.80 -19.53
CA LEU A 262 38.71 48.73 -20.55
C LEU A 262 38.66 50.17 -20.01
N PRO A 263 38.97 51.19 -20.83
CA PRO A 263 38.86 52.59 -20.43
C PRO A 263 37.43 52.94 -20.01
N ASN A 264 37.29 53.58 -18.84
CA ASN A 264 36.00 54.10 -18.37
C ASN A 264 35.42 55.07 -19.41
N GLY A 265 34.18 54.80 -19.86
CA GLY A 265 33.49 55.65 -20.85
C GLY A 265 33.87 55.37 -22.31
N LEU A 266 34.49 54.22 -22.62
CA LEU A 266 34.70 53.80 -24.00
C LEU A 266 33.36 53.78 -24.77
N CYS A 267 33.29 54.53 -25.87
CA CYS A 267 32.09 54.72 -26.67
C CYS A 267 32.21 54.06 -28.03
N LEU A 268 31.06 53.69 -28.63
CA LEU A 268 31.01 53.34 -30.04
C LEU A 268 31.47 54.50 -30.93
N PRO A 269 32.12 54.24 -32.08
CA PRO A 269 32.44 55.26 -33.07
C PRO A 269 31.19 56.01 -33.54
N HIS A 270 31.38 57.22 -34.07
CA HIS A 270 30.30 58.08 -34.56
C HIS A 270 29.41 57.33 -35.57
N PRO A 271 28.06 57.46 -35.53
CA PRO A 271 27.28 58.55 -34.93
C PRO A 271 26.72 58.31 -33.51
N ILE A 272 26.94 57.13 -32.91
CA ILE A 272 26.15 56.69 -31.74
C ILE A 272 26.71 57.21 -30.39
N ASN A 273 28.00 57.51 -30.25
CA ASN A 273 28.67 58.10 -29.06
C ASN A 273 28.13 57.60 -27.69
N THR A 274 27.67 56.36 -27.62
CA THR A 274 27.07 55.76 -26.42
C THR A 274 28.14 54.89 -25.77
N PRO A 275 28.34 54.98 -24.44
CA PRO A 275 29.24 54.09 -23.72
C PRO A 275 28.86 52.63 -23.96
N ILE A 276 29.86 51.76 -24.19
CA ILE A 276 29.60 50.34 -24.47
C ILE A 276 28.81 49.65 -23.34
N SER A 277 29.00 50.08 -22.09
CA SER A 277 28.28 49.57 -20.92
C SER A 277 26.79 49.94 -20.91
N GLN A 278 26.39 50.97 -21.67
CA GLN A 278 25.03 51.51 -21.74
C GLN A 278 24.27 51.07 -23.00
N LEU A 279 24.87 50.26 -23.87
CA LEU A 279 24.18 49.73 -25.05
C LEU A 279 23.00 48.85 -24.61
N SER A 280 21.83 49.05 -25.23
CA SER A 280 20.60 48.29 -24.98
C SER A 280 20.08 47.65 -26.27
N LEU A 281 19.34 46.55 -26.17
CA LEU A 281 18.77 45.88 -27.34
C LEU A 281 17.40 46.47 -27.70
N LYS A 282 17.14 46.67 -29.00
CA LYS A 282 15.87 47.29 -29.44
C LYS A 282 14.67 46.34 -29.44
N SER A 283 14.90 45.05 -29.70
CA SER A 283 13.84 44.08 -30.01
C SER A 283 14.08 42.67 -29.46
N TYR A 284 15.04 42.50 -28.55
CA TYR A 284 15.47 41.19 -28.05
C TYR A 284 15.88 41.27 -26.58
N GLY A 285 15.61 40.23 -25.79
CA GLY A 285 15.82 40.26 -24.35
C GLY A 285 14.95 41.32 -23.64
N ARG A 286 15.40 41.79 -22.48
CA ARG A 286 14.81 42.94 -21.77
C ARG A 286 15.41 44.24 -22.31
N ALA A 287 14.61 45.01 -23.05
CA ALA A 287 15.07 46.18 -23.82
C ALA A 287 15.58 47.33 -22.93
N GLU A 288 15.11 47.40 -21.69
CA GLU A 288 15.54 48.37 -20.68
C GLU A 288 16.90 48.06 -20.03
N LEU A 289 17.45 46.86 -20.26
CA LEU A 289 18.71 46.42 -19.67
C LEU A 289 19.87 46.62 -20.64
N THR A 290 21.05 46.91 -20.09
CA THR A 290 22.24 47.24 -20.88
C THR A 290 23.16 46.03 -21.04
N LEU A 291 24.15 46.11 -21.95
CA LEU A 291 25.19 45.09 -22.10
C LEU A 291 25.85 44.75 -20.75
N GLU A 292 26.16 45.77 -19.96
CA GLU A 292 26.72 45.62 -18.62
C GLU A 292 25.79 44.83 -17.68
N SER A 293 24.47 45.02 -17.74
CA SER A 293 23.51 44.24 -16.96
C SER A 293 23.62 42.73 -17.24
N TYR A 294 23.70 42.34 -18.51
CA TYR A 294 23.86 40.93 -18.89
C TYR A 294 25.22 40.36 -18.49
N LEU A 295 26.29 41.16 -18.56
CA LEU A 295 27.63 40.76 -18.11
C LEU A 295 27.69 40.61 -16.58
N LEU A 296 27.08 41.53 -15.82
CA LEU A 296 27.00 41.44 -14.36
C LEU A 296 26.28 40.17 -13.91
N ALA A 297 25.20 39.78 -14.60
CA ALA A 297 24.49 38.52 -14.33
C ALA A 297 25.38 37.28 -14.51
N LEU A 298 26.37 37.32 -15.42
CA LEU A 298 27.38 36.27 -15.57
C LEU A 298 28.44 36.34 -14.47
N PHE A 299 29.00 37.53 -14.25
CA PHE A 299 30.10 37.75 -13.31
C PHE A 299 29.69 37.45 -11.86
N ALA A 300 28.47 37.80 -11.46
CA ALA A 300 27.94 37.55 -10.11
C ALA A 300 27.95 36.06 -9.72
N ARG A 301 28.03 35.16 -10.70
CA ARG A 301 27.92 33.71 -10.53
C ARG A 301 29.24 32.97 -10.66
N HIS A 302 30.28 33.68 -11.08
CA HIS A 302 31.62 33.10 -11.20
C HIS A 302 32.45 33.46 -9.97
N LYS A 303 32.95 32.45 -9.26
CA LYS A 303 33.66 32.60 -7.97
C LYS A 303 34.88 33.54 -8.02
N ASP A 304 35.53 33.65 -9.19
CA ASP A 304 36.73 34.48 -9.37
C ASP A 304 36.43 35.91 -9.87
N CYS A 305 35.15 36.29 -10.02
CA CYS A 305 34.75 37.62 -10.49
C CYS A 305 34.27 38.49 -9.32
N THR A 306 35.00 39.55 -9.00
CA THR A 306 34.68 40.45 -7.88
C THR A 306 33.77 41.60 -8.32
N LEU A 307 32.52 41.60 -7.87
CA LEU A 307 31.62 42.73 -8.07
C LEU A 307 31.72 43.73 -6.91
N THR A 308 31.54 45.02 -7.22
CA THR A 308 31.33 46.06 -6.20
C THR A 308 29.94 45.93 -5.57
N ASP A 309 29.74 46.50 -4.37
CA ASP A 309 28.43 46.48 -3.70
C ASP A 309 27.31 47.11 -4.55
N GLU A 310 27.64 48.12 -5.36
CA GLU A 310 26.68 48.77 -6.24
C GLU A 310 26.29 47.89 -7.43
N GLU A 311 27.26 47.23 -8.04
CA GLU A 311 27.03 46.27 -9.13
C GLU A 311 26.24 45.06 -8.65
N PHE A 312 26.54 44.56 -7.46
CA PHE A 312 25.81 43.43 -6.87
C PHE A 312 24.35 43.80 -6.56
N LYS A 313 24.11 44.98 -5.98
CA LYS A 313 22.74 45.50 -5.78
C LYS A 313 22.00 45.69 -7.10
N ARG A 314 22.70 46.14 -8.14
CA ARG A 314 22.13 46.32 -9.49
C ARG A 314 21.74 44.98 -10.11
N GLU A 315 22.63 43.99 -10.09
CA GLU A 315 22.34 42.63 -10.59
C GLU A 315 21.13 42.02 -9.90
N GLN A 316 21.05 42.10 -8.57
CA GLN A 316 19.91 41.59 -7.79
C GLN A 316 18.60 42.29 -8.16
N LYS A 317 18.63 43.60 -8.38
CA LYS A 317 17.45 44.39 -8.76
C LYS A 317 16.99 44.06 -10.18
N GLU A 318 17.92 43.91 -11.10
CA GLU A 318 17.64 43.62 -12.51
C GLU A 318 17.20 42.16 -12.72
N ASN A 319 17.63 41.24 -11.84
CA ASN A 319 17.15 39.85 -11.75
C ASN A 319 17.06 39.16 -13.13
N ILE A 320 18.18 39.17 -13.85
CA ILE A 320 18.30 38.44 -15.12
C ILE A 320 18.43 36.96 -14.81
N PHE A 321 17.59 36.14 -15.45
CA PHE A 321 17.68 34.69 -15.29
C PHE A 321 18.99 34.19 -15.93
N PRO A 322 19.79 33.38 -15.22
CA PRO A 322 21.16 33.03 -15.56
C PRO A 322 21.27 31.88 -16.55
N CYS A 323 20.46 31.91 -17.59
CA CYS A 323 20.51 30.87 -18.60
C CYS A 323 21.65 31.21 -19.58
N ALA A 324 22.69 30.36 -19.61
CA ALA A 324 23.83 30.54 -20.52
C ALA A 324 23.39 30.69 -21.98
N TYR A 325 22.37 29.96 -22.43
CA TYR A 325 21.78 30.10 -23.76
C TYR A 325 21.13 31.46 -23.99
N GLN A 326 20.31 31.93 -23.05
CA GLN A 326 19.64 33.23 -23.16
C GLN A 326 20.65 34.36 -23.20
N ILE A 327 21.62 34.34 -22.28
CA ILE A 327 22.67 35.36 -22.23
C ILE A 327 23.53 35.29 -23.48
N SER A 328 23.96 34.10 -23.92
CA SER A 328 24.68 33.91 -25.19
C SER A 328 23.95 34.55 -26.37
N ASN A 329 22.66 34.26 -26.54
CA ASN A 329 21.87 34.84 -27.63
C ASN A 329 21.72 36.37 -27.49
N CYS A 330 21.57 36.89 -26.27
CA CYS A 330 21.58 38.34 -26.06
C CYS A 330 22.94 38.95 -26.47
N LEU A 331 24.05 38.32 -26.13
CA LEU A 331 25.40 38.79 -26.52
C LEU A 331 25.60 38.74 -28.04
N PHE A 332 25.16 37.67 -28.71
CA PHE A 332 25.15 37.63 -30.18
C PHE A 332 24.28 38.74 -30.78
N GLU A 333 23.13 39.02 -30.18
CA GLU A 333 22.25 40.07 -30.66
C GLU A 333 22.83 41.47 -30.46
N PHE A 334 23.59 41.71 -29.38
CA PHE A 334 24.37 42.95 -29.24
C PHE A 334 25.37 43.10 -30.39
N LEU A 335 26.05 42.04 -30.79
CA LEU A 335 27.00 42.06 -31.90
C LEU A 335 26.32 42.27 -33.25
N ASN A 336 25.11 41.74 -33.43
CA ASN A 336 24.31 41.96 -34.64
C ASN A 336 23.80 43.40 -34.76
N GLN A 337 23.25 43.97 -33.68
CA GLN A 337 22.69 45.33 -33.68
C GLN A 337 23.77 46.41 -33.63
N TYR A 338 24.93 46.11 -33.04
CA TYR A 338 26.06 47.03 -32.88
C TYR A 338 27.34 46.46 -33.50
N PRO A 339 27.40 46.28 -34.84
CA PRO A 339 28.56 45.70 -35.52
C PRO A 339 29.84 46.55 -35.38
N ASP A 340 29.71 47.82 -35.01
CA ASP A 340 30.86 48.70 -34.73
C ASP A 340 31.69 48.24 -33.51
N LEU A 341 31.16 47.35 -32.65
CA LEU A 341 31.94 46.69 -31.61
C LEU A 341 33.15 45.94 -32.18
N TYR A 342 33.06 45.40 -33.40
CA TYR A 342 34.17 44.73 -34.08
C TYR A 342 35.26 45.69 -34.58
N LYS A 343 34.99 47.01 -34.58
CA LYS A 343 35.93 48.06 -35.00
C LYS A 343 36.66 48.69 -33.81
N LEU A 344 36.25 48.39 -32.57
CA LEU A 344 36.88 48.91 -31.37
C LEU A 344 38.09 48.06 -30.98
N PRO A 345 39.32 48.55 -31.20
CA PRO A 345 40.52 47.79 -30.84
C PRO A 345 40.65 47.68 -29.33
N ILE A 346 41.13 46.54 -28.87
CA ILE A 346 41.53 46.34 -27.49
C ILE A 346 42.93 46.97 -27.33
N GLU A 347 42.98 48.27 -27.02
CA GLU A 347 44.22 48.95 -26.64
C GLU A 347 44.56 48.66 -25.17
N VAL A 348 44.84 47.39 -24.84
CA VAL A 348 45.47 47.12 -23.54
C VAL A 348 46.94 47.53 -23.68
N LYS A 349 47.43 48.38 -22.76
CA LYS A 349 48.87 48.55 -22.51
C LYS A 349 49.46 47.23 -21.99
N LEU A 350 49.56 46.22 -22.83
CA LEU A 350 50.33 45.02 -22.57
C LEU A 350 51.65 45.19 -23.32
N THR A 351 52.64 45.73 -22.63
CA THR A 351 54.06 45.41 -22.81
C THR A 351 54.28 43.91 -22.52
N GLN A 352 53.59 43.04 -23.24
CA GLN A 352 53.89 41.63 -23.31
C GLN A 352 54.20 41.35 -24.77
N ALA A 353 55.45 41.00 -25.03
CA ALA A 353 55.85 40.43 -26.31
C ALA A 353 54.81 39.37 -26.69
N LYS A 354 54.36 39.37 -27.95
CA LYS A 354 53.46 38.34 -28.48
C LYS A 354 54.07 37.00 -28.07
N GLU A 355 53.42 36.31 -27.13
CA GLU A 355 53.97 35.11 -26.52
C GLU A 355 54.17 34.10 -27.65
N GLU A 356 55.42 33.75 -27.97
CA GLU A 356 55.70 32.77 -29.02
C GLU A 356 55.10 31.44 -28.58
N LEU A 357 54.01 31.05 -29.24
CA LEU A 357 53.34 29.81 -28.93
C LEU A 357 54.22 28.64 -29.36
N PRO A 358 54.29 27.57 -28.54
CA PRO A 358 55.03 26.38 -28.91
C PRO A 358 54.47 25.76 -30.21
N SER A 359 55.35 25.13 -30.98
CA SER A 359 54.95 24.41 -32.19
C SER A 359 54.08 23.20 -31.83
N LEU A 360 53.02 22.97 -32.62
CA LEU A 360 52.14 21.80 -32.44
C LEU A 360 52.83 20.47 -32.76
N GLY A 361 53.96 20.46 -33.47
CA GLY A 361 54.67 19.23 -33.83
C GLY A 361 55.18 18.45 -32.61
N PRO A 362 56.10 19.01 -31.80
CA PRO A 362 56.58 18.35 -30.59
C PRO A 362 55.47 18.01 -29.59
N LEU A 363 54.44 18.87 -29.49
CA LEU A 363 53.29 18.62 -28.63
C LEU A 363 52.45 17.43 -29.12
N LEU A 364 52.33 17.24 -30.45
CA LEU A 364 51.66 16.07 -31.02
C LEU A 364 52.40 14.78 -30.65
N ASP A 365 53.73 14.77 -30.80
CA ASP A 365 54.56 13.61 -30.48
C ASP A 365 54.41 13.23 -28.99
N GLU A 366 54.42 14.22 -28.09
CA GLU A 366 54.20 14.03 -26.65
C GLU A 366 52.79 13.47 -26.35
N VAL A 367 51.75 14.01 -26.99
CA VAL A 367 50.37 13.52 -26.82
C VAL A 367 50.25 12.06 -27.28
N LEU A 368 50.79 11.72 -28.45
CA LEU A 368 50.71 10.37 -29.00
C LEU A 368 51.51 9.36 -28.14
N GLU A 369 52.64 9.77 -27.58
CA GLU A 369 53.43 8.94 -26.64
C GLU A 369 52.64 8.65 -25.35
N VAL A 370 51.99 9.67 -24.78
CA VAL A 370 51.18 9.50 -23.55
C VAL A 370 49.91 8.70 -23.82
N LEU A 371 49.27 8.84 -24.99
CA LEU A 371 48.08 8.08 -25.37
C LEU A 371 48.33 6.57 -25.37
N ALA A 372 49.52 6.12 -25.78
CA ALA A 372 49.90 4.70 -25.75
C ALA A 372 49.94 4.10 -24.33
N HIS A 373 49.99 4.94 -23.29
CA HIS A 373 50.02 4.54 -21.87
C HIS A 373 49.00 5.33 -21.05
N ARG A 374 47.90 5.72 -21.71
CA ARG A 374 46.91 6.67 -21.23
C ARG A 374 46.41 6.41 -19.80
N PRO A 375 46.44 7.42 -18.91
CA PRO A 375 45.93 7.29 -17.55
C PRO A 375 44.39 7.19 -17.52
N GLN A 376 43.86 6.82 -16.35
CA GLN A 376 42.43 6.87 -16.08
C GLN A 376 41.90 8.31 -16.17
N MET A 377 40.84 8.53 -16.95
CA MET A 377 40.07 9.78 -16.92
C MET A 377 39.12 9.82 -15.73
N LEU A 378 38.96 11.01 -15.13
CA LEU A 378 38.12 11.25 -13.96
C LEU A 378 36.91 12.15 -14.25
N ASP A 379 36.51 12.24 -15.52
CA ASP A 379 35.40 13.06 -16.02
C ASP A 379 34.03 12.36 -15.95
N GLY A 380 34.02 11.09 -15.52
CA GLY A 380 32.82 10.25 -15.39
C GLY A 380 32.03 10.52 -14.12
N ASN A 381 30.76 10.11 -14.14
CA ASN A 381 29.85 10.19 -13.01
C ASN A 381 29.88 8.88 -12.20
N ASP A 382 30.55 8.92 -11.05
CA ASP A 382 30.62 7.82 -10.08
C ASP A 382 29.57 7.94 -8.95
N GLU A 383 28.62 8.88 -9.05
CA GLU A 383 27.49 8.95 -8.13
C GLU A 383 26.67 7.65 -8.21
N GLY A 384 26.51 6.99 -7.06
CA GLY A 384 25.77 5.73 -6.99
C GLY A 384 26.52 4.52 -7.57
N LEU A 385 27.83 4.58 -7.77
CA LEU A 385 28.65 3.48 -8.33
C LEU A 385 28.45 2.14 -7.59
N LEU A 386 28.28 2.16 -6.25
CA LEU A 386 27.96 0.95 -5.48
C LEU A 386 26.64 0.31 -5.93
N GLY A 387 25.60 1.13 -6.14
CA GLY A 387 24.31 0.66 -6.65
C GLY A 387 24.46 0.03 -8.02
N GLN A 388 25.21 0.67 -8.92
CA GLN A 388 25.53 0.15 -10.25
C GLN A 388 26.28 -1.20 -10.19
N LEU A 389 27.26 -1.34 -9.28
CA LEU A 389 27.97 -2.60 -9.07
C LEU A 389 27.02 -3.72 -8.58
N ILE A 390 26.16 -3.43 -7.59
CA ILE A 390 25.19 -4.41 -7.10
C ILE A 390 24.22 -4.83 -8.23
N GLN A 391 23.78 -3.89 -9.07
CA GLN A 391 22.93 -4.19 -10.23
C GLN A 391 23.64 -5.04 -11.27
N LEU A 392 24.90 -4.71 -11.58
CA LEU A 392 25.75 -5.51 -12.47
C LEU A 392 25.87 -6.95 -11.97
N ILE A 393 26.21 -7.14 -10.68
CA ILE A 393 26.32 -8.47 -10.06
C ILE A 393 24.98 -9.19 -10.11
N ARG A 394 23.88 -8.51 -9.77
CA ARG A 394 22.53 -9.10 -9.75
C ARG A 394 22.06 -9.58 -11.12
N GLU A 395 22.29 -8.80 -12.16
CA GLU A 395 21.83 -9.11 -13.52
C GLU A 395 22.70 -10.16 -14.24
N SER A 396 23.96 -10.29 -13.80
CA SER A 396 24.90 -11.27 -14.35
C SER A 396 25.02 -12.58 -13.54
N SER A 397 24.54 -12.60 -12.29
CA SER A 397 24.64 -13.77 -11.39
C SER A 397 23.70 -14.94 -11.66
N THR A 398 22.99 -14.94 -12.79
CA THR A 398 21.99 -15.98 -13.18
C THR A 398 22.46 -17.44 -13.06
N TYR A 399 23.77 -17.70 -12.95
CA TYR A 399 24.35 -19.04 -12.86
C TYR A 399 25.22 -19.27 -11.60
N HIS A 400 25.51 -18.24 -10.80
CA HIS A 400 26.50 -18.30 -9.71
C HIS A 400 26.17 -17.37 -8.53
N SER A 401 24.98 -17.56 -7.92
CA SER A 401 24.48 -16.73 -6.82
C SER A 401 25.38 -16.71 -5.58
N VAL A 402 26.02 -17.84 -5.23
CA VAL A 402 26.89 -17.97 -4.05
C VAL A 402 28.09 -17.02 -4.12
N THR A 403 28.83 -17.03 -5.23
CA THR A 403 29.98 -16.13 -5.36
C THR A 403 29.54 -14.70 -5.58
N ALA A 404 28.46 -14.45 -6.31
CA ALA A 404 27.88 -13.11 -6.40
C ALA A 404 27.58 -12.54 -5.00
N ALA A 405 27.10 -13.38 -4.08
CA ALA A 405 26.83 -12.98 -2.71
C ALA A 405 28.09 -12.57 -1.94
N THR A 406 29.25 -13.21 -2.16
CA THR A 406 30.51 -12.83 -1.47
C THR A 406 31.01 -11.44 -1.85
N PHE A 407 30.66 -10.95 -3.05
CA PHE A 407 30.99 -9.59 -3.48
C PHE A 407 30.02 -8.54 -2.93
N ILE A 408 28.75 -8.91 -2.68
CA ILE A 408 27.72 -8.00 -2.17
C ILE A 408 27.77 -7.90 -0.65
N GLU A 409 28.05 -9.01 0.03
CA GLU A 409 28.07 -9.13 1.50
C GLU A 409 28.78 -7.94 2.18
N PRO A 410 30.01 -7.53 1.82
CA PRO A 410 30.73 -6.48 2.54
C PRO A 410 30.05 -5.10 2.50
N PHE A 411 29.12 -4.90 1.55
CA PHE A 411 28.41 -3.65 1.34
C PHE A 411 27.07 -3.58 2.07
N ILE A 412 26.60 -4.68 2.65
CA ILE A 412 25.39 -4.70 3.47
C ILE A 412 25.73 -4.13 4.86
N GLN A 413 25.21 -2.95 5.19
CA GLN A 413 25.45 -2.26 6.47
C GLN A 413 24.16 -2.10 7.29
N SER A 414 23.01 -2.29 6.65
CA SER A 414 21.67 -2.23 7.24
C SER A 414 20.74 -3.27 6.60
N PHE A 415 19.60 -3.55 7.22
CA PHE A 415 18.59 -4.42 6.60
C PHE A 415 18.03 -3.81 5.29
N GLN A 416 17.97 -2.49 5.17
CA GLN A 416 17.45 -1.81 3.98
C GLN A 416 18.31 -2.07 2.73
N ASP A 417 19.59 -2.36 2.87
CA ASP A 417 20.49 -2.65 1.74
C ASP A 417 20.07 -3.92 0.96
N PHE A 418 19.37 -4.84 1.63
CA PHE A 418 18.78 -6.02 1.00
C PHE A 418 17.65 -5.71 0.01
N SER A 419 17.07 -4.50 0.06
CA SER A 419 15.96 -4.12 -0.83
C SER A 419 16.31 -4.28 -2.32
N ASN A 420 17.55 -4.00 -2.70
CA ASN A 420 18.05 -4.13 -4.08
C ASN A 420 18.10 -5.60 -4.56
N LEU A 421 18.06 -6.56 -3.64
CA LEU A 421 18.20 -7.99 -3.89
C LEU A 421 16.84 -8.70 -3.97
N THR A 422 15.75 -8.05 -3.55
CA THR A 422 14.39 -8.65 -3.51
C THR A 422 13.90 -9.20 -4.86
N ALA A 423 14.39 -8.64 -5.98
CA ALA A 423 14.09 -9.11 -7.32
C ALA A 423 14.76 -10.45 -7.69
N ASN A 424 15.79 -10.88 -6.95
CA ASN A 424 16.50 -12.14 -7.14
C ASN A 424 16.53 -12.91 -5.81
N SER A 425 15.52 -13.76 -5.59
CA SER A 425 15.33 -14.47 -4.32
C SER A 425 16.47 -15.42 -3.96
N GLU A 426 17.16 -16.00 -4.95
CA GLU A 426 18.31 -16.88 -4.70
C GLU A 426 19.49 -16.07 -4.19
N LEU A 427 19.85 -15.00 -4.89
CA LEU A 427 20.93 -14.10 -4.46
C LEU A 427 20.63 -13.47 -3.09
N PHE A 428 19.37 -13.09 -2.83
CA PHE A 428 18.96 -12.60 -1.52
C PHE A 428 19.29 -13.61 -0.42
N LYS A 429 18.93 -14.89 -0.60
CA LYS A 429 19.16 -15.95 0.39
C LYS A 429 20.65 -16.18 0.64
N GLU A 430 21.46 -16.21 -0.42
CA GLU A 430 22.91 -16.38 -0.30
C GLU A 430 23.56 -15.20 0.44
N VAL A 431 23.19 -13.96 0.10
CA VAL A 431 23.68 -12.77 0.82
C VAL A 431 23.22 -12.79 2.27
N ALA A 432 21.95 -13.13 2.53
CA ALA A 432 21.41 -13.18 3.88
C ALA A 432 22.12 -14.24 4.74
N ALA A 433 22.49 -15.39 4.16
CA ALA A 433 23.25 -16.43 4.84
C ALA A 433 24.67 -15.97 5.20
N LEU A 434 25.35 -15.26 4.29
CA LEU A 434 26.70 -14.73 4.56
C LEU A 434 26.71 -13.57 5.57
N VAL A 435 25.67 -12.73 5.58
CA VAL A 435 25.52 -11.61 6.53
C VAL A 435 25.01 -12.08 7.89
N GLN A 436 24.37 -13.25 7.97
CA GLN A 436 23.77 -13.80 9.20
C GLN A 436 24.66 -13.71 10.46
N PRO A 437 25.98 -14.02 10.42
CA PRO A 437 26.85 -13.95 11.60
C PRO A 437 26.94 -12.55 12.22
N ARG A 438 26.66 -11.50 11.45
CA ARG A 438 26.74 -10.10 11.87
C ARG A 438 25.41 -9.37 11.82
N PHE A 439 24.27 -10.08 11.86
CA PHE A 439 22.95 -9.44 11.98
C PHE A 439 22.85 -8.49 13.18
N ALA A 440 23.56 -8.77 14.29
CA ALA A 440 23.62 -7.90 15.46
C ALA A 440 24.34 -6.56 15.20
N GLU A 441 25.25 -6.53 14.21
CA GLU A 441 26.08 -5.37 13.88
C GLU A 441 25.42 -4.45 12.84
N LEU A 442 24.30 -4.88 12.23
CA LEU A 442 23.58 -4.07 11.27
C LEU A 442 23.02 -2.81 11.92
N THR A 443 23.27 -1.68 11.27
CA THR A 443 23.11 -0.33 11.86
C THR A 443 21.65 0.11 12.04
N SER A 444 20.70 -0.49 11.32
CA SER A 444 19.29 -0.10 11.34
C SER A 444 18.36 -1.24 10.94
N VAL A 445 17.22 -1.33 11.63
CA VAL A 445 16.08 -2.22 11.35
C VAL A 445 14.96 -1.51 10.58
N ALA A 446 15.16 -0.26 10.16
CA ALA A 446 14.13 0.49 9.44
C ALA A 446 13.74 -0.24 8.14
N GLY A 447 12.44 -0.38 7.90
CA GLY A 447 11.89 -1.03 6.71
C GLY A 447 11.99 -2.56 6.71
N ILE A 448 12.46 -3.19 7.81
CA ILE A 448 12.60 -4.64 7.87
C ILE A 448 11.25 -5.36 7.73
N ASP A 449 10.12 -4.74 8.09
CA ASP A 449 8.78 -5.29 7.86
C ASP A 449 8.51 -5.66 6.39
N LYS A 450 9.11 -4.92 5.45
CA LYS A 450 9.01 -5.20 4.01
C LYS A 450 9.95 -6.30 3.53
N LEU A 451 10.96 -6.65 4.32
CA LEU A 451 12.03 -7.56 3.94
C LEU A 451 12.00 -8.86 4.73
N ILE A 452 11.42 -8.88 5.93
CA ILE A 452 11.54 -9.97 6.90
C ILE A 452 10.98 -11.30 6.37
N HIS A 453 9.99 -11.24 5.49
CA HIS A 453 9.39 -12.42 4.86
C HIS A 453 10.31 -13.11 3.83
N PHE A 454 11.37 -12.45 3.35
CA PHE A 454 12.38 -13.06 2.48
C PHE A 454 13.44 -13.85 3.27
N PHE A 455 13.57 -13.60 4.57
CA PHE A 455 14.47 -14.34 5.45
C PHE A 455 13.85 -15.69 5.85
N SER A 456 14.70 -16.70 6.05
CA SER A 456 14.25 -18.01 6.55
C SER A 456 13.65 -17.90 7.96
N LYS A 457 12.89 -18.90 8.40
CA LYS A 457 12.28 -18.88 9.75
C LYS A 457 13.34 -18.79 10.85
N GLU A 458 14.47 -19.47 10.65
CA GLU A 458 15.63 -19.46 11.55
C GLU A 458 16.29 -18.09 11.58
N GLN A 459 16.44 -17.44 10.42
CA GLN A 459 16.96 -16.09 10.31
C GLN A 459 16.02 -15.06 10.95
N GLN A 460 14.71 -15.17 10.73
CA GLN A 460 13.72 -14.29 11.39
C GLN A 460 13.81 -14.41 12.92
N GLN A 461 13.94 -15.63 13.44
CA GLN A 461 14.13 -15.86 14.88
C GLN A 461 15.41 -15.21 15.39
N LEU A 462 16.54 -15.42 14.69
CA LEU A 462 17.82 -14.82 15.05
C LEU A 462 17.75 -13.28 15.03
N ILE A 463 17.13 -12.69 14.00
CA ILE A 463 16.91 -11.25 13.90
C ILE A 463 16.12 -10.74 15.10
N VAL A 464 15.01 -11.39 15.43
CA VAL A 464 14.20 -11.05 16.62
C VAL A 464 15.04 -11.13 17.88
N ASP A 465 15.93 -12.11 18.00
CA ASP A 465 16.74 -12.31 19.20
C ASP A 465 17.87 -11.29 19.36
N VAL A 466 18.58 -10.97 18.27
CA VAL A 466 19.76 -10.08 18.31
C VAL A 466 19.41 -8.60 18.14
N GLN A 467 18.29 -8.28 17.47
CA GLN A 467 17.84 -6.91 17.20
C GLN A 467 16.59 -6.51 17.99
N PHE A 468 16.21 -7.26 19.02
CA PHE A 468 14.98 -7.04 19.79
C PHE A 468 14.77 -5.58 20.21
N ASN A 469 15.78 -4.95 20.82
CA ASN A 469 15.68 -3.58 21.32
C ASN A 469 15.45 -2.56 20.18
N ALA A 470 16.16 -2.71 19.06
CA ALA A 470 16.00 -1.87 17.89
C ALA A 470 14.61 -2.05 17.26
N LEU A 471 14.13 -3.29 17.18
CA LEU A 471 12.79 -3.61 16.68
C LEU A 471 11.69 -2.98 17.55
N VAL A 472 11.79 -3.07 18.88
CA VAL A 472 10.81 -2.44 19.79
C VAL A 472 10.82 -0.92 19.66
N GLN A 473 12.00 -0.30 19.51
CA GLN A 473 12.10 1.15 19.31
C GLN A 473 11.48 1.60 17.97
N GLU A 474 11.76 0.87 16.88
CA GLU A 474 11.25 1.21 15.55
C GLU A 474 9.74 0.93 15.42
N TYR A 475 9.27 -0.19 15.96
CA TYR A 475 7.91 -0.71 15.84
C TYR A 475 7.06 -0.45 17.11
N ASN A 476 7.22 0.74 17.70
CA ASN A 476 6.60 1.16 18.96
C ASN A 476 5.15 1.71 18.86
N THR A 477 4.57 1.73 17.66
CA THR A 477 3.18 2.14 17.44
C THR A 477 2.36 0.95 16.96
N GLU A 478 1.06 0.94 17.26
CA GLU A 478 0.15 -0.13 16.83
C GLU A 478 0.25 -0.42 15.32
N ALA A 479 0.19 0.62 14.48
CA ALA A 479 0.24 0.45 13.03
C ALA A 479 1.56 -0.16 12.53
N LYS A 480 2.70 0.23 13.13
CA LYS A 480 4.00 -0.36 12.78
C LYS A 480 4.09 -1.79 13.30
N TYR A 481 3.75 -2.03 14.56
CA TYR A 481 3.75 -3.35 15.18
C TYR A 481 2.95 -4.36 14.33
N GLN A 482 1.74 -3.99 13.91
CA GLN A 482 0.90 -4.84 13.06
C GLN A 482 1.56 -5.18 11.72
N LYS A 483 2.26 -4.23 11.09
CA LYS A 483 3.02 -4.50 9.85
C LYS A 483 4.14 -5.52 10.05
N LEU A 484 4.88 -5.42 11.15
CA LEU A 484 5.92 -6.39 11.47
C LEU A 484 5.32 -7.77 11.75
N MET A 485 4.27 -7.83 12.58
CA MET A 485 3.63 -9.08 12.99
C MET A 485 2.88 -9.80 11.87
N ALA A 486 2.43 -9.08 10.84
CA ALA A 486 1.84 -9.67 9.64
C ALA A 486 2.85 -10.46 8.80
N ASN A 487 4.13 -10.07 8.85
CA ASN A 487 5.20 -10.65 8.03
C ASN A 487 6.09 -11.64 8.80
N LEU A 488 6.15 -11.55 10.13
CA LEU A 488 6.82 -12.54 10.96
C LEU A 488 6.09 -13.88 10.94
N VAL A 489 6.86 -14.97 10.89
CA VAL A 489 6.34 -16.35 10.95
C VAL A 489 6.78 -17.00 12.26
N ASP A 490 6.01 -17.97 12.77
CA ASP A 490 6.43 -18.75 13.93
C ASP A 490 7.70 -19.58 13.63
N PRO A 491 8.65 -19.67 14.57
CA PRO A 491 8.55 -19.26 15.99
C PRO A 491 8.87 -17.77 16.30
N ALA A 492 9.44 -17.03 15.35
CA ALA A 492 9.91 -15.67 15.55
C ALA A 492 8.80 -14.70 15.98
N LYS A 493 7.61 -14.84 15.36
CA LYS A 493 6.41 -14.07 15.70
C LYS A 493 6.04 -14.21 17.17
N SER A 494 5.89 -15.45 17.67
CA SER A 494 5.60 -15.69 19.08
C SER A 494 6.72 -15.22 20.01
N SER A 495 8.00 -15.40 19.63
CA SER A 495 9.15 -14.95 20.42
C SER A 495 9.14 -13.43 20.62
N PHE A 496 8.98 -12.67 19.54
CA PHE A 496 8.93 -11.21 19.58
C PHE A 496 7.79 -10.72 20.46
N ARG A 497 6.58 -11.27 20.29
CA ARG A 497 5.40 -10.92 21.09
C ARG A 497 5.62 -11.15 22.58
N LYS A 498 6.15 -12.31 22.97
CA LYS A 498 6.45 -12.66 24.37
C LYS A 498 7.51 -11.77 24.99
N LYS A 499 8.62 -11.53 24.27
CA LYS A 499 9.69 -10.63 24.75
C LYS A 499 9.19 -9.20 24.91
N TYR A 500 8.40 -8.70 23.96
CA TYR A 500 7.82 -7.36 24.04
C TYR A 500 6.82 -7.26 25.19
N ALA A 501 5.96 -8.25 25.37
CA ALA A 501 5.08 -8.31 26.54
C ALA A 501 5.88 -8.27 27.86
N ALA A 502 6.95 -9.08 27.97
CA ALA A 502 7.82 -9.11 29.15
C ALA A 502 8.48 -7.76 29.47
N GLN A 503 8.83 -6.96 28.46
CA GLN A 503 9.37 -5.61 28.64
C GLN A 503 8.32 -4.61 29.18
N LEU A 504 7.04 -4.82 28.89
CA LEU A 504 5.94 -3.94 29.31
C LEU A 504 5.43 -4.27 30.72
N ILE A 505 5.46 -5.54 31.14
CA ILE A 505 4.97 -6.02 32.44
C ILE A 505 5.44 -5.20 33.67
N PRO A 506 6.73 -4.81 33.79
CA PRO A 506 7.21 -4.09 34.96
C PRO A 506 6.51 -2.73 35.19
N SER A 507 6.00 -2.11 34.12
CA SER A 507 5.32 -0.80 34.20
C SER A 507 3.87 -0.89 34.72
N ILE A 508 3.32 -2.09 34.86
CA ILE A 508 1.92 -2.30 35.19
C ILE A 508 1.81 -2.69 36.66
N THR A 509 1.33 -1.77 37.49
CA THR A 509 1.11 -2.01 38.94
C THR A 509 -0.36 -1.92 39.34
N SER A 510 -1.18 -1.29 38.49
CA SER A 510 -2.59 -1.04 38.74
C SER A 510 -3.44 -1.27 37.49
N CYS A 511 -4.77 -1.33 37.68
CA CYS A 511 -5.72 -1.39 36.57
C CYS A 511 -5.58 -0.17 35.64
N GLN A 512 -5.30 1.01 36.17
CA GLN A 512 -5.16 2.23 35.37
C GLN A 512 -3.91 2.16 34.46
N ASP A 513 -2.80 1.59 34.95
CA ASP A 513 -1.60 1.40 34.12
C ASP A 513 -1.90 0.49 32.93
N PHE A 514 -2.64 -0.61 33.15
CA PHE A 514 -3.06 -1.52 32.09
C PHE A 514 -4.02 -0.87 31.09
N LEU A 515 -5.02 -0.12 31.56
CA LEU A 515 -5.95 0.59 30.70
C LEU A 515 -5.25 1.69 29.89
N GLN A 516 -4.24 2.36 30.45
CA GLN A 516 -3.45 3.33 29.72
C GLN A 516 -2.61 2.66 28.64
N LEU A 517 -2.04 1.47 28.91
CA LEU A 517 -1.33 0.67 27.92
C LEU A 517 -2.26 0.24 26.76
N SER A 518 -3.52 -0.11 27.04
CA SER A 518 -4.50 -0.51 26.02
C SER A 518 -4.77 0.56 24.96
N LYS A 519 -4.43 1.82 25.23
CA LYS A 519 -4.56 2.94 24.27
C LYS A 519 -3.35 3.09 23.35
N THR A 520 -2.23 2.41 23.63
CA THR A 520 -0.96 2.61 22.93
C THR A 520 -0.47 1.36 22.20
N VAL A 521 -0.91 0.17 22.61
CA VAL A 521 -0.50 -1.11 22.02
C VAL A 521 -1.66 -1.84 21.35
N SER A 522 -1.33 -2.77 20.46
CA SER A 522 -2.31 -3.64 19.81
C SER A 522 -3.01 -4.58 20.80
N SER A 523 -4.23 -4.98 20.49
CA SER A 523 -5.02 -5.92 21.30
C SER A 523 -4.34 -7.28 21.48
N GLU A 524 -3.65 -7.80 20.45
CA GLU A 524 -2.90 -9.06 20.54
C GLU A 524 -1.73 -8.99 21.52
N LEU A 525 -0.99 -7.87 21.52
CA LEU A 525 0.11 -7.66 22.48
C LEU A 525 -0.45 -7.45 23.89
N LEU A 526 -1.57 -6.74 24.01
CA LEU A 526 -2.25 -6.51 25.28
C LEU A 526 -2.72 -7.82 25.93
N ASP A 527 -3.26 -8.76 25.14
CA ASP A 527 -3.64 -10.08 25.64
C ASP A 527 -2.44 -10.89 26.15
N GLU A 528 -1.29 -10.83 25.45
CA GLU A 528 -0.07 -11.52 25.88
C GLU A 528 0.51 -10.90 27.16
N VAL A 529 0.47 -9.57 27.28
CA VAL A 529 0.82 -8.85 28.52
C VAL A 529 -0.10 -9.31 29.65
N PHE A 530 -1.42 -9.29 29.45
CA PHE A 530 -2.37 -9.67 30.48
C PHE A 530 -2.24 -11.14 30.91
N ALA A 531 -1.96 -12.04 29.96
CA ALA A 531 -1.70 -13.45 30.23
C ALA A 531 -0.50 -13.65 31.17
N SER A 532 0.45 -12.72 31.16
CA SER A 532 1.68 -12.77 31.96
C SER A 532 1.57 -12.03 33.29
N LEU A 533 0.39 -11.47 33.63
CA LEU A 533 0.11 -10.72 34.86
C LEU A 533 -0.77 -11.50 35.84
N GLU A 534 -0.81 -12.84 35.75
CA GLU A 534 -1.63 -13.70 36.63
C GLU A 534 -1.35 -13.45 38.12
N ASP A 535 -0.10 -13.15 38.48
CA ASP A 535 0.33 -12.79 39.84
C ASP A 535 -0.30 -11.47 40.35
N LYS A 536 -0.66 -10.57 39.44
CA LYS A 536 -1.25 -9.26 39.75
C LYS A 536 -2.77 -9.23 39.65
N TYR A 537 -3.43 -10.33 39.29
CA TYR A 537 -4.90 -10.42 39.24
C TYR A 537 -5.60 -9.94 40.52
N PRO A 538 -5.12 -10.23 41.75
CA PRO A 538 -5.74 -9.73 42.97
C PRO A 538 -5.77 -8.20 43.08
N VAL A 539 -4.87 -7.48 42.39
CA VAL A 539 -4.84 -6.02 42.37
C VAL A 539 -5.61 -5.47 41.16
N LEU A 540 -5.42 -6.10 39.99
CA LEU A 540 -6.03 -5.67 38.74
C LEU A 540 -7.55 -5.93 38.69
N LEU A 541 -8.02 -7.01 39.30
CA LEU A 541 -9.41 -7.49 39.24
C LEU A 541 -10.10 -7.41 40.61
N ASN A 542 -9.73 -6.44 41.45
CA ASN A 542 -10.20 -6.35 42.83
C ASN A 542 -11.59 -5.70 43.01
N SER A 543 -12.17 -5.17 41.94
CA SER A 543 -13.44 -4.44 41.98
C SER A 543 -14.28 -4.66 40.73
N TYR A 544 -15.55 -4.31 40.86
CA TYR A 544 -16.52 -4.30 39.76
C TYR A 544 -16.02 -3.45 38.56
N ASP A 545 -15.65 -2.19 38.81
CA ASP A 545 -15.25 -1.26 37.75
C ASP A 545 -13.95 -1.70 37.07
N ASN A 546 -12.94 -2.11 37.84
CA ASN A 546 -11.67 -2.57 37.28
C ASN A 546 -11.85 -3.81 36.40
N THR A 547 -12.63 -4.78 36.86
CA THR A 547 -12.92 -6.01 36.10
C THR A 547 -13.66 -5.70 34.81
N ARG A 548 -14.70 -4.86 34.88
CA ARG A 548 -15.47 -4.43 33.70
C ARG A 548 -14.57 -3.74 32.69
N ASP A 549 -13.72 -2.83 33.14
CA ASP A 549 -12.89 -2.02 32.25
C ASP A 549 -11.76 -2.86 31.61
N ILE A 550 -11.18 -3.81 32.35
CA ILE A 550 -10.23 -4.79 31.80
C ILE A 550 -10.90 -5.69 30.75
N LEU A 551 -12.10 -6.21 31.03
CA LEU A 551 -12.84 -7.04 30.07
C LEU A 551 -13.17 -6.29 28.77
N LYS A 552 -13.39 -4.97 28.84
CA LYS A 552 -13.56 -4.12 27.66
C LYS A 552 -12.27 -3.89 26.88
N ALA A 553 -11.13 -3.83 27.58
CA ALA A 553 -9.82 -3.61 26.96
C ALA A 553 -9.27 -4.88 26.27
N LEU A 554 -9.56 -6.07 26.80
CA LEU A 554 -9.11 -7.35 26.24
C LEU A 554 -9.77 -7.67 24.89
N SER A 555 -9.05 -8.38 24.02
CA SER A 555 -9.57 -8.75 22.71
C SER A 555 -10.80 -9.64 22.82
N LEU A 556 -11.75 -9.43 21.90
CA LEU A 556 -12.99 -10.19 21.83
C LEU A 556 -12.73 -11.70 21.65
N PHE A 557 -11.69 -12.09 20.91
CA PHE A 557 -11.41 -13.49 20.58
C PHE A 557 -10.41 -14.17 21.52
N SER A 558 -10.01 -13.48 22.58
CA SER A 558 -9.00 -13.95 23.51
C SER A 558 -9.59 -14.82 24.62
N ASN A 559 -8.88 -15.90 24.96
CA ASN A 559 -9.23 -16.76 26.11
C ASN A 559 -9.02 -16.06 27.47
N GLN A 560 -8.41 -14.87 27.50
CA GLN A 560 -8.15 -14.15 28.75
C GLN A 560 -9.46 -13.72 29.43
N ARG A 561 -10.49 -13.35 28.66
CA ARG A 561 -11.80 -12.97 29.22
C ARG A 561 -12.43 -14.08 30.06
N LYS A 562 -12.31 -15.34 29.61
CA LYS A 562 -12.76 -16.52 30.36
C LYS A 562 -11.95 -16.72 31.64
N LYS A 563 -10.62 -16.52 31.58
CA LYS A 563 -9.76 -16.59 32.77
C LYS A 563 -10.12 -15.52 33.80
N VAL A 564 -10.41 -14.30 33.36
CA VAL A 564 -10.87 -13.20 34.23
C VAL A 564 -12.16 -13.60 34.94
N LEU A 565 -13.18 -14.04 34.19
CA LEU A 565 -14.48 -14.44 34.76
C LEU A 565 -14.34 -15.60 35.76
N ALA A 566 -13.48 -16.59 35.47
CA ALA A 566 -13.20 -17.68 36.39
C ALA A 566 -12.53 -17.18 37.68
N PHE A 567 -11.61 -16.23 37.60
CA PHE A 567 -10.93 -15.64 38.75
C PHE A 567 -11.88 -14.83 39.63
N VAL A 568 -12.71 -13.95 39.04
CA VAL A 568 -13.60 -13.07 39.82
C VAL A 568 -14.88 -13.74 40.29
N LYS A 569 -15.15 -14.98 39.86
CA LYS A 569 -16.35 -15.76 40.19
C LYS A 569 -16.80 -15.63 41.66
N PRO A 570 -15.93 -15.76 42.69
CA PRO A 570 -16.35 -15.68 44.09
C PRO A 570 -16.93 -14.31 44.49
N ASN A 571 -16.56 -13.25 43.79
CA ASN A 571 -16.94 -11.88 44.11
C ASN A 571 -18.11 -11.37 43.26
N LEU A 572 -18.39 -12.01 42.11
CA LEU A 572 -19.40 -11.54 41.15
C LEU A 572 -20.79 -11.34 41.78
N TYR A 573 -21.24 -12.26 42.63
CA TYR A 573 -22.53 -12.14 43.31
C TYR A 573 -22.60 -10.94 44.27
N GLN A 574 -21.48 -10.57 44.90
CA GLN A 574 -21.43 -9.41 45.80
C GLN A 574 -21.45 -8.09 45.03
N TRP A 575 -20.88 -8.09 43.83
CA TRP A 575 -20.78 -6.91 42.99
C TRP A 575 -22.03 -6.68 42.14
N LEU A 576 -22.67 -7.76 41.68
CA LEU A 576 -23.79 -7.71 40.76
C LEU A 576 -25.14 -7.75 41.47
N ASN A 577 -26.00 -6.81 41.10
CA ASN A 577 -27.38 -6.70 41.55
C ASN A 577 -28.29 -6.42 40.34
N PRO A 578 -29.62 -6.45 40.51
CA PRO A 578 -30.54 -6.23 39.40
C PRO A 578 -30.35 -4.90 38.65
N ASP A 579 -29.80 -3.87 39.31
CA ASP A 579 -29.65 -2.52 38.73
C ASP A 579 -28.40 -2.40 37.85
N ASN A 580 -27.33 -3.16 38.15
CA ASN A 580 -26.05 -3.08 37.43
C ASN A 580 -25.73 -4.30 36.55
N TYR A 581 -26.50 -5.39 36.66
CA TYR A 581 -26.27 -6.63 35.91
C TYR A 581 -26.23 -6.41 34.39
N ASP A 582 -27.19 -5.67 33.83
CA ASP A 582 -27.27 -5.44 32.38
C ASP A 582 -26.04 -4.69 31.86
N SER A 583 -25.52 -3.73 32.63
CA SER A 583 -24.32 -2.98 32.27
C SER A 583 -23.09 -3.88 32.15
N PHE A 584 -22.96 -4.83 33.08
CA PHE A 584 -21.87 -5.80 33.07
C PHE A 584 -22.07 -6.87 31.98
N TYR A 585 -23.30 -7.39 31.84
CA TYR A 585 -23.70 -8.36 30.83
C TYR A 585 -23.43 -7.85 29.41
N GLN A 586 -23.78 -6.59 29.12
CA GLN A 586 -23.55 -5.98 27.80
C GLN A 586 -22.07 -5.79 27.45
N SER A 587 -21.16 -5.81 28.44
CA SER A 587 -19.72 -5.75 28.18
C SER A 587 -19.13 -7.11 27.73
N LEU A 588 -19.94 -8.17 27.75
CA LEU A 588 -19.55 -9.55 27.44
C LEU A 588 -20.03 -10.00 26.05
N LEU A 589 -19.30 -10.96 25.46
CA LEU A 589 -19.77 -11.71 24.29
C LEU A 589 -20.80 -12.74 24.69
N ILE A 590 -21.62 -13.22 23.74
CA ILE A 590 -22.71 -14.20 23.97
C ILE A 590 -22.25 -15.42 24.80
N TYR A 591 -21.06 -15.97 24.49
CA TYR A 591 -20.54 -17.14 25.21
C TYR A 591 -20.08 -16.81 26.64
N ASP A 592 -19.45 -15.66 26.85
CA ASP A 592 -19.02 -15.19 28.17
C ASP A 592 -20.25 -14.80 29.03
N ALA A 593 -21.28 -14.25 28.38
CA ALA A 593 -22.53 -13.83 28.98
C ALA A 593 -23.37 -15.03 29.46
N ALA A 594 -23.37 -16.14 28.71
CA ALA A 594 -23.99 -17.39 29.13
C ALA A 594 -23.30 -17.97 30.37
N GLU A 595 -21.96 -17.93 30.43
CA GLU A 595 -21.21 -18.38 31.60
C GLU A 595 -21.46 -17.50 32.83
N LEU A 596 -21.51 -16.16 32.65
CA LEU A 596 -21.90 -15.23 33.70
C LEU A 596 -23.32 -15.53 34.22
N HIS A 597 -24.29 -15.72 33.33
CA HIS A 597 -25.67 -16.07 33.69
C HIS A 597 -25.69 -17.34 34.55
N ARG A 598 -24.99 -18.39 34.12
CA ARG A 598 -24.89 -19.66 34.85
C ARG A 598 -24.30 -19.48 36.25
N ILE A 599 -23.18 -18.76 36.37
CA ILE A 599 -22.55 -18.46 37.67
C ILE A 599 -23.52 -17.75 38.59
N MET A 600 -24.23 -16.73 38.08
CA MET A 600 -25.18 -15.96 38.88
C MET A 600 -26.40 -16.79 39.28
N VAL A 601 -26.94 -17.64 38.40
CA VAL A 601 -28.03 -18.58 38.73
C VAL A 601 -27.62 -19.50 39.88
N ASP A 602 -26.44 -20.12 39.78
CA ASP A 602 -25.92 -21.06 40.80
C ASP A 602 -25.78 -20.36 42.16
N GLU A 603 -25.20 -19.16 42.17
CA GLU A 603 -25.01 -18.35 43.39
C GLU A 603 -26.34 -17.91 44.01
N ILE A 604 -27.27 -17.34 43.22
CA ILE A 604 -28.61 -16.97 43.69
C ILE A 604 -29.32 -18.21 44.26
N SER A 605 -29.28 -19.32 43.51
CA SER A 605 -29.99 -20.55 43.87
C SER A 605 -29.46 -21.21 45.14
N SER A 606 -28.15 -21.12 45.40
CA SER A 606 -27.51 -21.69 46.59
C SER A 606 -27.87 -20.94 47.89
N ARG A 607 -28.20 -19.65 47.78
CA ARG A 607 -28.52 -18.77 48.92
C ARG A 607 -30.00 -18.78 49.31
N ILE A 608 -30.86 -19.27 48.42
CA ILE A 608 -32.29 -19.40 48.67
C ILE A 608 -32.52 -20.65 49.54
N THR A 609 -32.84 -20.43 50.82
CA THR A 609 -33.15 -21.50 51.79
C THR A 609 -34.62 -21.54 52.18
N SER A 610 -35.38 -20.47 51.91
CA SER A 610 -36.81 -20.37 52.22
C SER A 610 -37.62 -19.77 51.07
N PHE A 611 -38.94 -19.99 51.09
CA PHE A 611 -39.86 -19.42 50.09
C PHE A 611 -39.93 -17.89 50.13
N LYS A 612 -39.75 -17.28 51.31
CA LYS A 612 -39.71 -15.82 51.47
C LYS A 612 -38.49 -15.21 50.78
N GLU A 613 -37.32 -15.84 50.94
CA GLU A 613 -36.09 -15.46 50.23
C GLU A 613 -36.24 -15.66 48.73
N TRP A 614 -36.79 -16.81 48.31
CA TRP A 614 -37.09 -17.09 46.92
C TRP A 614 -37.96 -15.98 46.30
N THR A 615 -39.06 -15.61 46.96
CA THR A 615 -39.98 -14.56 46.49
C THR A 615 -39.27 -13.22 46.34
N THR A 616 -38.37 -12.90 47.28
CA THR A 616 -37.60 -11.65 47.27
C THR A 616 -36.68 -11.60 46.05
N HIS A 617 -35.92 -12.67 45.79
CA HIS A 617 -35.07 -12.77 44.60
C HIS A 617 -35.88 -12.82 43.30
N TYR A 618 -36.99 -13.55 43.27
CA TYR A 618 -37.84 -13.69 42.10
C TYR A 618 -38.44 -12.37 41.63
N VAL A 619 -38.81 -11.50 42.58
CA VAL A 619 -39.29 -10.14 42.28
C VAL A 619 -38.14 -9.21 41.91
N ALA A 620 -37.03 -9.25 42.66
CA ALA A 620 -35.87 -8.39 42.41
C ALA A 620 -35.31 -8.58 41.00
N TRP A 621 -35.27 -9.83 40.50
CA TRP A 621 -34.74 -10.16 39.17
C TRP A 621 -35.81 -10.19 38.07
N LYS A 622 -36.97 -9.55 38.27
CA LYS A 622 -38.13 -9.64 37.36
C LYS A 622 -37.84 -9.26 35.91
N ASN A 623 -36.96 -8.29 35.69
CA ASN A 623 -36.66 -7.82 34.35
C ASN A 623 -35.61 -8.68 33.62
N HIS A 624 -34.95 -9.59 34.34
CA HIS A 624 -33.83 -10.38 33.87
C HIS A 624 -34.22 -11.80 33.46
N GLU A 625 -33.29 -12.53 32.82
CA GLU A 625 -33.55 -13.90 32.35
C GLU A 625 -33.63 -14.93 33.48
N PHE A 626 -33.11 -14.59 34.65
CA PHE A 626 -33.08 -15.43 35.87
C PHE A 626 -34.46 -15.91 36.33
N GLN A 627 -35.56 -15.21 35.97
CA GLN A 627 -36.89 -15.66 36.37
C GLN A 627 -37.24 -17.06 35.86
N SER A 628 -36.71 -17.48 34.69
CA SER A 628 -36.95 -18.85 34.20
C SER A 628 -36.36 -19.90 35.15
N ASP A 629 -35.11 -19.68 35.56
CA ASP A 629 -34.36 -20.60 36.42
C ASP A 629 -34.92 -20.61 37.85
N LEU A 630 -35.32 -19.44 38.36
CA LEU A 630 -35.98 -19.32 39.66
C LEU A 630 -37.38 -19.96 39.65
N LEU A 631 -38.11 -19.94 38.54
CA LEU A 631 -39.36 -20.70 38.37
C LEU A 631 -39.12 -22.21 38.42
N ASP A 632 -38.06 -22.71 37.79
CA ASP A 632 -37.70 -24.14 37.89
C ASP A 632 -37.33 -24.50 39.33
N GLN A 633 -36.62 -23.62 40.03
CA GLN A 633 -36.32 -23.80 41.46
C GLN A 633 -37.59 -23.83 42.33
N LEU A 634 -38.57 -22.95 42.08
CA LEU A 634 -39.89 -22.97 42.73
C LEU A 634 -40.54 -24.34 42.56
N PHE A 635 -40.58 -24.87 41.33
CA PHE A 635 -41.22 -26.13 41.02
C PHE A 635 -40.55 -27.33 41.71
N LEU A 636 -39.25 -27.24 41.95
CA LEU A 636 -38.47 -28.31 42.58
C LEU A 636 -38.51 -28.24 44.12
N LYS A 637 -38.37 -27.04 44.70
CA LYS A 637 -38.15 -26.87 46.16
C LYS A 637 -39.33 -26.30 46.93
N PHE A 638 -40.16 -25.47 46.30
CA PHE A 638 -41.19 -24.68 46.99
C PHE A 638 -42.59 -24.83 46.38
N LYS A 639 -42.82 -25.90 45.61
CA LYS A 639 -44.11 -26.12 44.92
C LYS A 639 -45.30 -26.12 45.88
N ASP A 640 -45.09 -26.65 47.09
CA ASP A 640 -46.14 -26.83 48.10
C ASP A 640 -46.51 -25.50 48.80
N GLU A 641 -45.82 -24.41 48.50
CA GLU A 641 -46.15 -23.06 48.98
C GLU A 641 -47.24 -22.38 48.11
N ILE A 642 -47.44 -22.86 46.88
CA ILE A 642 -48.53 -22.43 46.01
C ILE A 642 -49.71 -23.39 46.20
N LYS A 643 -50.51 -23.14 47.24
CA LYS A 643 -51.56 -24.07 47.71
C LYS A 643 -52.94 -23.83 47.12
N ASP A 644 -53.20 -22.63 46.64
CA ASP A 644 -54.53 -22.18 46.19
C ASP A 644 -54.43 -21.20 45.01
N GLY A 645 -55.59 -20.84 44.46
CA GLY A 645 -55.71 -19.93 43.34
C GLY A 645 -55.19 -18.52 43.64
N ASP A 646 -55.34 -18.02 44.87
CA ASP A 646 -54.87 -16.70 45.26
C ASP A 646 -53.34 -16.63 45.29
N ALA A 647 -52.68 -17.68 45.80
CA ALA A 647 -51.23 -17.83 45.75
C ALA A 647 -50.71 -17.90 44.31
N LEU A 648 -51.43 -18.59 43.42
CA LEU A 648 -51.11 -18.64 41.99
C LEU A 648 -51.26 -17.26 41.33
N LEU A 649 -52.34 -16.52 41.58
CA LEU A 649 -52.54 -15.18 41.05
C LEU A 649 -51.44 -14.22 41.52
N SER A 650 -51.05 -14.27 42.80
CA SER A 650 -49.92 -13.51 43.35
C SER A 650 -48.59 -13.83 42.65
N LEU A 651 -48.34 -15.10 42.34
CA LEU A 651 -47.18 -15.54 41.56
C LEU A 651 -47.22 -14.96 40.14
N LEU A 652 -48.36 -15.03 39.45
CA LEU A 652 -48.51 -14.54 38.08
C LEU A 652 -48.32 -13.01 37.97
N GLN A 653 -48.78 -12.24 38.96
CA GLN A 653 -48.55 -10.79 39.02
C GLN A 653 -47.06 -10.44 39.13
N LYS A 654 -46.29 -11.25 39.85
CA LYS A 654 -44.84 -11.09 40.04
C LYS A 654 -44.00 -11.66 38.88
N THR A 655 -44.61 -12.47 38.01
CA THR A 655 -43.94 -13.15 36.89
C THR A 655 -43.92 -12.30 35.61
N LYS A 656 -42.79 -12.23 34.90
CA LYS A 656 -42.67 -11.58 33.59
C LYS A 656 -43.52 -12.31 32.55
N ASN A 657 -44.16 -11.56 31.66
CA ASN A 657 -45.14 -12.05 30.68
C ASN A 657 -44.73 -13.34 29.95
N ARG A 658 -43.47 -13.44 29.50
CA ARG A 658 -42.97 -14.62 28.78
C ARG A 658 -42.92 -15.92 29.60
N TYR A 659 -42.93 -15.83 30.93
CA TYR A 659 -42.83 -16.98 31.83
C TYR A 659 -44.14 -17.33 32.55
N LYS A 660 -45.19 -16.50 32.41
CA LYS A 660 -46.48 -16.74 33.07
C LYS A 660 -47.11 -18.07 32.65
N LEU A 661 -47.01 -18.40 31.35
CA LEU A 661 -47.53 -19.66 30.84
C LEU A 661 -46.83 -20.87 31.48
N LYS A 662 -45.51 -20.81 31.69
CA LYS A 662 -44.73 -21.86 32.36
C LYS A 662 -45.22 -22.09 33.80
N ALA A 663 -45.58 -21.02 34.51
CA ALA A 663 -46.18 -21.13 35.85
C ALA A 663 -47.59 -21.76 35.81
N ILE A 664 -48.42 -21.35 34.85
CA ILE A 664 -49.77 -21.94 34.66
C ILE A 664 -49.68 -23.43 34.36
N GLU A 665 -48.82 -23.85 33.42
CA GLU A 665 -48.69 -25.26 33.05
C GLU A 665 -48.41 -26.15 34.26
N LYS A 666 -47.62 -25.64 35.22
CA LYS A 666 -47.32 -26.37 36.45
C LYS A 666 -48.47 -26.40 37.46
N PHE A 667 -49.22 -25.31 37.60
CA PHE A 667 -50.22 -25.12 38.66
C PHE A 667 -51.67 -25.01 38.15
N HIS A 668 -51.95 -25.44 36.92
CA HIS A 668 -53.25 -25.31 36.26
C HIS A 668 -54.41 -25.91 37.07
N SER A 669 -54.16 -26.95 37.86
CA SER A 669 -55.17 -27.58 38.72
C SER A 669 -55.73 -26.65 39.81
N LEU A 670 -55.04 -25.55 40.14
CA LEU A 670 -55.50 -24.55 41.10
C LEU A 670 -56.50 -23.55 40.48
N LEU A 671 -56.67 -23.57 39.15
CA LEU A 671 -57.67 -22.78 38.43
C LEU A 671 -58.98 -23.56 38.37
N ASN A 672 -59.64 -23.69 39.51
CA ASN A 672 -60.84 -24.51 39.71
C ASN A 672 -62.14 -23.69 39.81
N SER A 673 -62.09 -22.40 39.50
CA SER A 673 -63.27 -21.54 39.46
C SER A 673 -63.22 -20.59 38.26
N LYS A 674 -64.41 -20.14 37.85
CA LYS A 674 -64.56 -19.18 36.75
C LYS A 674 -63.83 -17.86 37.06
N GLU A 675 -63.95 -17.37 38.29
CA GLU A 675 -63.35 -16.10 38.71
C GLU A 675 -61.81 -16.17 38.67
N LEU A 676 -61.22 -17.29 39.12
CA LEU A 676 -59.77 -17.50 39.09
C LEU A 676 -59.24 -17.63 37.65
N PHE A 677 -60.01 -18.28 36.78
CA PHE A 677 -59.71 -18.36 35.35
C PHE A 677 -59.73 -16.97 34.70
N GLU A 678 -60.78 -16.18 34.91
CA GLU A 678 -60.89 -14.83 34.34
C GLU A 678 -59.76 -13.91 34.83
N GLN A 679 -59.47 -13.93 36.13
CA GLN A 679 -58.37 -13.14 36.70
C GLN A 679 -57.01 -13.57 36.13
N SER A 680 -56.76 -14.87 35.99
CA SER A 680 -55.54 -15.39 35.37
C SER A 680 -55.45 -14.98 33.90
N LEU A 681 -56.55 -15.07 33.15
CA LEU A 681 -56.64 -14.69 31.74
C LEU A 681 -56.25 -13.22 31.52
N THR A 682 -56.71 -12.30 32.39
CA THR A 682 -56.36 -10.87 32.29
C THR A 682 -54.86 -10.61 32.49
N LEU A 683 -54.17 -11.46 33.25
CA LEU A 683 -52.73 -11.36 33.46
C LEU A 683 -51.91 -11.98 32.31
N MET A 684 -52.55 -12.78 31.44
CA MET A 684 -51.88 -13.50 30.35
C MET A 684 -51.77 -12.65 29.08
N PRO A 685 -50.58 -12.61 28.43
CA PRO A 685 -50.44 -11.98 27.11
C PRO A 685 -51.32 -12.67 26.06
N GLY A 686 -51.95 -11.90 25.17
CA GLY A 686 -52.82 -12.42 24.11
C GLY A 686 -52.17 -13.50 23.23
N SER A 687 -50.87 -13.37 22.96
CA SER A 687 -50.08 -14.36 22.20
C SER A 687 -49.99 -15.75 22.85
N THR A 688 -50.35 -15.87 24.13
CA THR A 688 -50.30 -17.14 24.87
C THR A 688 -51.68 -17.76 25.11
N HIS A 689 -52.76 -17.07 24.72
CA HIS A 689 -54.13 -17.49 25.04
C HIS A 689 -54.49 -18.88 24.50
N GLN A 690 -54.10 -19.22 23.26
CA GLN A 690 -54.35 -20.55 22.69
C GLN A 690 -53.79 -21.69 23.56
N ARG A 691 -52.51 -21.58 23.95
CA ARG A 691 -51.84 -22.59 24.77
C ARG A 691 -52.30 -22.57 26.23
N PHE A 692 -52.64 -21.38 26.75
CA PHE A 692 -53.28 -21.23 28.05
C PHE A 692 -54.61 -21.98 28.10
N LEU A 693 -55.52 -21.71 27.16
CA LEU A 693 -56.84 -22.35 27.10
C LEU A 693 -56.77 -23.86 26.93
N SER A 694 -55.79 -24.36 26.19
CA SER A 694 -55.58 -25.80 26.00
C SER A 694 -55.12 -26.52 27.29
N THR A 695 -54.62 -25.76 28.28
CA THR A 695 -54.06 -26.28 29.53
C THR A 695 -55.09 -26.28 30.68
N ILE A 696 -56.19 -25.53 30.55
CA ILE A 696 -57.18 -25.38 31.63
C ILE A 696 -58.19 -26.53 31.61
N ALA A 697 -58.37 -27.19 32.75
CA ALA A 697 -59.40 -28.21 32.94
C ALA A 697 -60.76 -27.54 33.22
N PHE A 698 -61.44 -27.07 32.17
CA PHE A 698 -62.72 -26.34 32.33
C PHE A 698 -63.84 -27.18 32.95
N ASP A 699 -63.74 -28.52 32.90
CA ASP A 699 -64.68 -29.43 33.56
C ASP A 699 -64.65 -29.37 35.09
N SER A 700 -63.71 -28.62 35.67
CA SER A 700 -63.69 -28.33 37.11
C SER A 700 -64.66 -27.21 37.55
N PHE A 701 -65.13 -26.35 36.63
CA PHE A 701 -66.03 -25.23 36.96
C PHE A 701 -67.06 -24.84 35.88
N VAL A 702 -67.17 -25.62 34.81
CA VAL A 702 -68.17 -25.44 33.75
C VAL A 702 -68.97 -26.72 33.61
N PHE A 703 -70.25 -26.66 33.97
CA PHE A 703 -71.12 -27.85 34.00
C PHE A 703 -72.36 -27.70 33.12
N THR A 704 -72.62 -26.49 32.62
CA THR A 704 -73.81 -26.18 31.84
C THR A 704 -73.48 -25.37 30.58
N ILE A 705 -74.36 -25.45 29.58
CA ILE A 705 -74.27 -24.65 28.35
C ILE A 705 -74.17 -23.13 28.64
N PRO A 706 -74.99 -22.52 29.51
CA PRO A 706 -74.89 -21.08 29.79
C PRO A 706 -73.57 -20.65 30.43
N GLU A 707 -72.95 -21.51 31.26
CA GLU A 707 -71.63 -21.26 31.85
C GLU A 707 -70.53 -21.32 30.79
N LEU A 708 -70.59 -22.33 29.91
CA LEU A 708 -69.68 -22.43 28.77
C LEU A 708 -69.80 -21.21 27.85
N GLN A 709 -71.03 -20.78 27.54
CA GLN A 709 -71.26 -19.61 26.70
C GLN A 709 -70.64 -18.35 27.31
N LYS A 710 -70.80 -18.13 28.62
CA LYS A 710 -70.16 -17.00 29.32
C LYS A 710 -68.64 -17.01 29.21
N ILE A 711 -68.00 -18.18 29.15
CA ILE A 711 -66.55 -18.29 28.98
C ILE A 711 -66.15 -18.08 27.52
N VAL A 712 -66.88 -18.66 26.58
CA VAL A 712 -66.64 -18.51 25.14
C VAL A 712 -66.82 -17.05 24.69
N ASP A 713 -67.74 -16.33 25.31
CA ASP A 713 -68.02 -14.91 25.04
C ASP A 713 -66.87 -13.97 25.47
N LEU A 714 -65.94 -14.40 26.35
CA LEU A 714 -64.72 -13.64 26.65
C LEU A 714 -63.79 -13.51 25.44
N PHE A 715 -63.93 -14.37 24.44
CA PHE A 715 -63.05 -14.42 23.27
C PHE A 715 -63.82 -14.01 22.03
N GLN A 716 -63.24 -13.10 21.24
CA GLN A 716 -63.76 -12.79 19.89
C GLN A 716 -63.21 -13.76 18.84
N SER A 717 -62.01 -14.30 19.07
CA SER A 717 -61.37 -15.25 18.17
C SER A 717 -62.06 -16.60 18.20
N ASP A 718 -62.63 -16.91 17.05
CA ASP A 718 -63.24 -18.18 16.74
C ASP A 718 -62.31 -19.38 16.91
N GLU A 719 -61.02 -19.24 16.64
CA GLU A 719 -60.02 -20.29 16.89
C GLU A 719 -59.89 -20.60 18.39
N LEU A 720 -59.90 -19.57 19.24
CA LEU A 720 -59.84 -19.74 20.70
C LEU A 720 -61.13 -20.35 21.25
N ARG A 721 -62.28 -19.96 20.70
CA ARG A 721 -63.58 -20.56 21.04
C ARG A 721 -63.61 -22.06 20.73
N GLN A 722 -63.09 -22.45 19.57
CA GLN A 722 -63.02 -23.86 19.18
C GLN A 722 -62.12 -24.69 20.12
N ILE A 723 -61.01 -24.14 20.60
CA ILE A 723 -60.16 -24.81 21.60
C ILE A 723 -60.90 -25.09 22.92
N ILE A 724 -61.82 -24.21 23.29
CA ILE A 724 -62.65 -24.42 24.49
C ILE A 724 -63.70 -25.50 24.18
N PHE A 725 -64.41 -25.39 23.04
CA PHE A 725 -65.45 -26.34 22.65
C PHE A 725 -64.93 -27.78 22.51
N THR A 726 -63.72 -27.99 21.98
CA THR A 726 -63.14 -29.33 21.80
C THR A 726 -62.86 -30.06 23.10
N GLN A 727 -62.86 -29.37 24.25
CA GLN A 727 -62.64 -29.97 25.57
C GLN A 727 -63.93 -30.50 26.22
N PHE A 728 -65.09 -30.19 25.64
CA PHE A 728 -66.39 -30.61 26.12
C PHE A 728 -67.04 -31.66 25.21
N ASN A 729 -67.98 -32.38 25.80
CA ASN A 729 -68.91 -33.24 25.09
C ASN A 729 -70.28 -33.13 25.75
N PRO A 730 -71.37 -33.64 25.13
CA PRO A 730 -72.72 -33.51 25.65
C PRO A 730 -72.87 -34.01 27.10
N LYS A 731 -72.16 -35.08 27.46
CA LYS A 731 -72.15 -35.65 28.82
C LYS A 731 -71.54 -34.71 29.87
N LYS A 732 -70.46 -34.00 29.53
CA LYS A 732 -69.76 -33.08 30.45
C LYS A 732 -70.60 -31.82 30.78
N LEU A 733 -71.47 -31.39 29.86
CA LEU A 733 -72.30 -30.19 30.01
C LEU A 733 -73.76 -30.49 30.39
N ASN A 734 -74.05 -31.76 30.68
CA ASN A 734 -75.38 -32.26 30.99
C ASN A 734 -76.45 -31.78 29.97
N CYS A 735 -76.15 -31.93 28.68
CA CYS A 735 -77.01 -31.50 27.58
C CYS A 735 -77.16 -32.59 26.52
N THR A 736 -78.15 -32.42 25.64
CA THR A 736 -78.36 -33.33 24.51
C THR A 736 -77.30 -33.15 23.42
N GLU A 737 -77.11 -34.17 22.58
CA GLU A 737 -76.20 -34.07 21.43
C GLU A 737 -76.63 -32.96 20.46
N GLU A 738 -77.94 -32.73 20.32
CA GLU A 738 -78.50 -31.65 19.50
C GLU A 738 -78.22 -30.26 20.07
N GLU A 739 -78.38 -30.07 21.38
CA GLU A 739 -78.05 -28.80 22.05
C GLU A 739 -76.55 -28.49 21.94
N PHE A 740 -75.67 -29.48 22.10
CA PHE A 740 -74.22 -29.30 21.94
C PHE A 740 -73.80 -29.08 20.47
N ALA A 741 -74.41 -29.79 19.52
CA ALA A 741 -74.19 -29.60 18.09
C ALA A 741 -74.60 -28.20 17.65
N SER A 742 -75.72 -27.67 18.19
CA SER A 742 -76.17 -26.31 17.91
C SER A 742 -75.22 -25.22 18.44
N LEU A 743 -74.42 -25.49 19.48
CA LEU A 743 -73.36 -24.58 19.95
C LEU A 743 -72.12 -24.58 19.05
N THR A 744 -71.76 -25.75 18.50
CA THR A 744 -70.55 -25.95 17.69
C THR A 744 -70.76 -25.65 16.20
N GLN A 745 -71.98 -25.83 15.68
CA GLN A 745 -72.34 -25.60 14.27
C GLN A 745 -72.87 -24.19 13.95
N TYR A 746 -73.29 -23.40 14.95
CA TYR A 746 -74.00 -22.14 14.68
C TYR A 746 -73.09 -20.91 14.75
N LYS A 747 -72.20 -20.78 13.75
CA LYS A 747 -71.71 -19.50 13.16
C LYS A 747 -70.60 -19.67 12.10
N PHE A 748 -70.11 -20.89 11.83
CA PHE A 748 -68.88 -21.08 11.05
C PHE A 748 -69.05 -21.32 9.54
N GLU A 749 -70.14 -21.95 9.09
CA GLU A 749 -70.18 -22.51 7.72
C GLU A 749 -70.92 -21.62 6.70
N LEU A 750 -71.79 -20.71 7.13
CA LEU A 750 -72.60 -19.89 6.20
C LEU A 750 -72.02 -18.51 5.86
N LYS A 751 -70.99 -18.03 6.60
CA LYS A 751 -70.34 -16.74 6.32
C LYS A 751 -69.04 -16.86 5.52
N LYS A 752 -68.46 -18.06 5.41
CA LYS A 752 -67.14 -18.30 4.80
C LYS A 752 -67.17 -18.78 3.34
N ARG A 753 -68.33 -19.16 2.80
CA ARG A 753 -68.47 -19.68 1.42
C ARG A 753 -69.10 -18.73 0.40
N ASN A 754 -69.82 -17.68 0.83
CA ASN A 754 -70.49 -16.76 -0.12
C ASN A 754 -69.88 -15.35 -0.21
N ILE A 755 -68.87 -15.00 0.60
CA ILE A 755 -68.30 -13.64 0.64
C ILE A 755 -66.96 -13.52 -0.08
N THR A 756 -66.25 -14.62 -0.37
CA THR A 756 -64.87 -14.58 -0.91
C THR A 756 -64.72 -14.91 -2.39
N GLU A 757 -65.78 -15.35 -3.09
CA GLU A 757 -65.75 -15.59 -4.55
C GLU A 757 -66.02 -14.32 -5.38
N GLN A 758 -66.81 -13.36 -4.87
CA GLN A 758 -67.14 -12.13 -5.62
C GLN A 758 -66.07 -11.02 -5.52
N ASP A 759 -65.18 -11.08 -4.52
CA ASP A 759 -64.17 -10.05 -4.22
C ASP A 759 -62.72 -10.49 -4.50
N PHE A 760 -62.51 -11.71 -5.06
CA PHE A 760 -61.18 -12.18 -5.42
C PHE A 760 -60.69 -11.51 -6.71
N ASP A 761 -59.68 -10.66 -6.59
CA ASP A 761 -58.99 -10.03 -7.70
C ASP A 761 -57.62 -10.68 -7.94
N PRO A 762 -57.48 -11.55 -8.96
CA PRO A 762 -56.22 -12.20 -9.30
C PRO A 762 -55.09 -11.21 -9.55
N GLN A 763 -55.38 -10.02 -10.09
CA GLN A 763 -54.36 -9.05 -10.47
C GLN A 763 -53.68 -8.44 -9.24
N THR A 764 -54.45 -8.08 -8.21
CA THR A 764 -53.88 -7.62 -6.93
C THR A 764 -52.94 -8.66 -6.33
N VAL A 765 -53.29 -9.95 -6.40
CA VAL A 765 -52.46 -11.04 -5.86
C VAL A 765 -51.19 -11.20 -6.68
N ILE A 766 -51.28 -11.14 -8.01
CA ILE A 766 -50.12 -11.14 -8.92
C ILE A 766 -49.16 -10.01 -8.55
N ASP A 767 -49.65 -8.77 -8.39
CA ASP A 767 -48.81 -7.60 -8.08
C ASP A 767 -48.06 -7.75 -6.75
N GLN A 768 -48.74 -8.26 -5.71
CA GLN A 768 -48.12 -8.51 -4.40
C GLN A 768 -47.08 -9.63 -4.46
N LEU A 769 -47.34 -10.71 -5.20
CA LEU A 769 -46.41 -11.80 -5.38
C LEU A 769 -45.20 -11.40 -6.24
N GLN A 770 -45.38 -10.57 -7.26
CA GLN A 770 -44.29 -10.01 -8.07
C GLN A 770 -43.37 -9.12 -7.20
N GLN A 771 -43.93 -8.30 -6.31
CA GLN A 771 -43.14 -7.53 -5.33
C GLN A 771 -42.38 -8.43 -4.36
N TYR A 772 -43.00 -9.52 -3.90
CA TYR A 772 -42.34 -10.50 -3.04
C TYR A 772 -41.15 -11.16 -3.75
N VAL A 773 -41.32 -11.61 -4.99
CA VAL A 773 -40.24 -12.19 -5.81
C VAL A 773 -39.12 -11.18 -6.07
N ALA A 774 -39.47 -9.93 -6.41
CA ALA A 774 -38.49 -8.87 -6.67
C ALA A 774 -37.63 -8.51 -5.45
N ARG A 775 -38.18 -8.57 -4.23
CA ARG A 775 -37.45 -8.31 -2.98
C ARG A 775 -36.47 -9.42 -2.59
N GLN A 776 -36.62 -10.62 -3.15
CA GLN A 776 -35.82 -11.80 -2.80
C GLN A 776 -34.63 -12.06 -3.76
N HIS A 777 -34.47 -11.27 -4.83
CA HIS A 777 -33.26 -11.25 -5.68
C HIS A 777 -32.27 -10.13 -5.25
N PRO A 778 -30.94 -10.34 -5.32
CA PRO A 778 -30.06 -10.15 -4.15
C PRO A 778 -29.31 -8.80 -4.04
N ARG A 779 -29.13 -8.33 -2.79
CA ARG A 779 -27.86 -7.76 -2.33
C ARG A 779 -27.25 -8.71 -1.28
N TYR A 780 -26.10 -9.27 -1.63
CA TYR A 780 -25.13 -10.07 -0.86
C TYR A 780 -25.36 -10.25 0.66
N GLY A 781 -25.26 -11.51 1.12
CA GLY A 781 -24.74 -11.83 2.46
C GLY A 781 -25.43 -12.99 3.18
N PHE A 782 -24.81 -14.18 3.15
CA PHE A 782 -24.88 -15.23 4.18
C PHE A 782 -26.27 -15.60 4.76
N PHE A 783 -27.06 -16.41 4.04
CA PHE A 783 -27.79 -17.59 4.55
C PHE A 783 -28.47 -18.29 3.35
N LYS A 784 -28.04 -19.52 3.00
CA LYS A 784 -28.64 -20.35 1.95
C LYS A 784 -29.61 -21.36 2.58
N SER A 785 -30.88 -21.39 2.15
CA SER A 785 -31.59 -22.60 1.68
C SER A 785 -33.13 -22.63 1.80
N THR A 786 -33.84 -21.63 2.33
CA THR A 786 -35.34 -21.63 2.35
C THR A 786 -36.02 -20.61 1.45
N SER A 787 -35.29 -19.61 0.93
CA SER A 787 -35.88 -18.55 0.10
C SER A 787 -36.20 -19.00 -1.34
N ASP A 788 -35.48 -19.99 -1.88
CA ASP A 788 -35.65 -20.38 -3.29
C ASP A 788 -36.98 -21.12 -3.53
N GLU A 789 -37.34 -22.10 -2.69
CA GLU A 789 -38.61 -22.85 -2.84
C GLU A 789 -39.85 -21.97 -2.70
N ARG A 790 -39.83 -20.97 -1.80
CA ARG A 790 -40.93 -20.02 -1.63
C ARG A 790 -41.05 -19.05 -2.80
N VAL A 791 -39.92 -18.61 -3.36
CA VAL A 791 -39.90 -17.80 -4.58
C VAL A 791 -40.40 -18.61 -5.78
N GLN A 792 -39.99 -19.88 -5.93
CA GLN A 792 -40.52 -20.77 -6.98
C GLN A 792 -42.03 -21.01 -6.82
N MET A 793 -42.51 -21.21 -5.60
CA MET A 793 -43.93 -21.34 -5.31
C MET A 793 -44.70 -20.06 -5.67
N ALA A 794 -44.19 -18.88 -5.33
CA ALA A 794 -44.79 -17.61 -5.73
C ALA A 794 -44.84 -17.44 -7.26
N ILE A 795 -43.76 -17.78 -7.98
CA ILE A 795 -43.71 -17.75 -9.44
C ILE A 795 -44.73 -18.74 -10.05
N ALA A 796 -44.88 -19.93 -9.47
CA ALA A 796 -45.85 -20.91 -9.93
C ALA A 796 -47.31 -20.43 -9.73
N ILE A 797 -47.58 -19.75 -8.62
CA ILE A 797 -48.89 -19.14 -8.37
C ILE A 797 -49.15 -18.01 -9.37
N ILE A 798 -48.19 -17.10 -9.58
CA ILE A 798 -48.30 -16.03 -10.59
C ILE A 798 -48.67 -16.60 -11.95
N ARG A 799 -47.95 -17.64 -12.42
CA ARG A 799 -48.25 -18.30 -13.69
C ARG A 799 -49.66 -18.86 -13.77
N LYS A 800 -50.16 -19.49 -12.70
CA LYS A 800 -51.54 -19.98 -12.64
C LYS A 800 -52.56 -18.84 -12.63
N LEU A 801 -52.26 -17.72 -11.98
CA LEU A 801 -53.16 -16.55 -11.95
C LEU A 801 -53.18 -15.80 -13.29
N GLU A 802 -52.06 -15.78 -14.01
CA GLU A 802 -51.91 -15.17 -15.35
C GLU A 802 -52.43 -16.08 -16.49
N ASP A 803 -52.73 -17.35 -16.23
CA ASP A 803 -53.23 -18.27 -17.25
C ASP A 803 -54.69 -17.96 -17.60
N ASP A 804 -54.91 -17.39 -18.79
CA ASP A 804 -56.24 -17.04 -19.30
C ASP A 804 -57.14 -18.25 -19.57
N SER A 805 -56.57 -19.48 -19.60
CA SER A 805 -57.35 -20.72 -19.76
C SER A 805 -58.01 -21.21 -18.47
N LEU A 806 -57.61 -20.68 -17.31
CA LEU A 806 -58.18 -21.05 -16.00
C LEU A 806 -59.35 -20.13 -15.61
N SER A 807 -60.40 -20.73 -15.07
CA SER A 807 -61.52 -19.99 -14.47
C SER A 807 -61.08 -19.25 -13.21
N LEU A 808 -61.85 -18.21 -12.81
CA LEU A 808 -61.61 -17.47 -11.58
C LEU A 808 -61.59 -18.38 -10.34
N GLN A 809 -62.40 -19.44 -10.36
CA GLN A 809 -62.46 -20.45 -9.31
C GLN A 809 -61.17 -21.29 -9.23
N GLU A 810 -60.62 -21.69 -10.37
CA GLU A 810 -59.38 -22.45 -10.43
C GLU A 810 -58.18 -21.58 -9.99
N LYS A 811 -58.22 -20.29 -10.33
CA LYS A 811 -57.24 -19.29 -9.87
C LYS A 811 -57.32 -19.08 -8.36
N PHE A 812 -58.52 -18.97 -7.79
CA PHE A 812 -58.74 -18.89 -6.34
C PHE A 812 -58.24 -20.15 -5.61
N ASN A 813 -58.60 -21.33 -6.12
CA ASN A 813 -58.17 -22.61 -5.54
C ASN A 813 -56.65 -22.77 -5.54
N ALA A 814 -55.96 -22.29 -6.58
CA ALA A 814 -54.50 -22.32 -6.64
C ALA A 814 -53.82 -21.52 -5.50
N VAL A 815 -54.42 -20.39 -5.09
CA VAL A 815 -53.94 -19.57 -3.97
C VAL A 815 -54.21 -20.25 -2.62
N VAL A 816 -55.39 -20.85 -2.46
CA VAL A 816 -55.77 -21.63 -1.26
C VAL A 816 -54.87 -22.85 -1.07
N GLU A 817 -54.64 -23.62 -2.13
CA GLU A 817 -53.78 -24.81 -2.11
C GLU A 817 -52.35 -24.47 -1.68
N ALA A 818 -51.79 -23.38 -2.21
CA ALA A 818 -50.46 -22.93 -1.85
C ALA A 818 -50.39 -22.43 -0.39
N GLN A 819 -51.43 -21.72 0.08
CA GLN A 819 -51.53 -21.32 1.48
C GLN A 819 -51.54 -22.54 2.41
N ASP A 820 -52.35 -23.54 2.10
CA ASP A 820 -52.46 -24.78 2.87
C ASP A 820 -51.19 -25.62 2.81
N GLN A 821 -50.47 -25.61 1.69
CA GLN A 821 -49.16 -26.24 1.59
C GLN A 821 -48.14 -25.58 2.54
N ILE A 822 -48.03 -24.25 2.53
CA ILE A 822 -47.15 -23.52 3.45
C ILE A 822 -47.54 -23.81 4.91
N LYS A 823 -48.84 -23.86 5.20
CA LYS A 823 -49.35 -24.15 6.54
C LYS A 823 -48.95 -25.54 7.02
N ARG A 824 -49.11 -26.57 6.18
CA ARG A 824 -48.72 -27.95 6.50
C ARG A 824 -47.21 -28.07 6.74
N GLU A 825 -46.40 -27.41 5.92
CA GLU A 825 -44.94 -27.42 6.08
C GLU A 825 -44.51 -26.78 7.40
N TYR A 826 -45.07 -25.63 7.78
CA TYR A 826 -44.77 -24.98 9.06
C TYR A 826 -45.28 -25.75 10.28
N GLN A 827 -46.46 -26.39 10.17
CA GLN A 827 -46.97 -27.29 11.20
C GLN A 827 -46.06 -28.51 11.43
N SER A 828 -45.46 -29.06 10.36
CA SER A 828 -44.55 -30.21 10.45
C SER A 828 -43.24 -29.91 11.21
N ILE A 829 -42.82 -28.65 11.24
CA ILE A 829 -41.62 -28.17 11.96
C ILE A 829 -41.97 -27.46 13.29
N GLY A 830 -43.22 -27.55 13.75
CA GLY A 830 -43.67 -26.97 15.02
C GLY A 830 -43.67 -25.43 15.05
N SER A 831 -43.71 -24.78 13.88
CA SER A 831 -43.68 -23.32 13.74
C SER A 831 -45.00 -22.77 13.18
N SER A 832 -45.27 -21.48 13.40
CA SER A 832 -46.47 -20.84 12.87
C SER A 832 -46.24 -20.34 11.45
N ALA A 833 -47.14 -20.71 10.54
CA ALA A 833 -47.12 -20.29 9.12
C ALA A 833 -47.17 -18.76 8.94
N ARG A 834 -47.63 -18.01 9.96
CA ARG A 834 -47.61 -16.53 9.96
C ARG A 834 -46.21 -15.92 9.86
N HIS A 835 -45.16 -16.70 10.14
CA HIS A 835 -43.78 -16.25 9.95
C HIS A 835 -43.30 -16.34 8.48
N SER A 836 -44.07 -16.99 7.60
CA SER A 836 -43.82 -16.95 6.16
C SER A 836 -44.44 -15.69 5.56
N GLN A 837 -43.60 -14.81 5.01
CA GLN A 837 -44.06 -13.63 4.29
C GLN A 837 -45.01 -14.00 3.14
N LEU A 838 -44.72 -15.09 2.43
CA LEU A 838 -45.59 -15.60 1.36
C LEU A 838 -46.96 -16.02 1.92
N TYR A 839 -47.00 -16.70 3.07
CA TYR A 839 -48.27 -17.09 3.69
C TYR A 839 -49.11 -15.86 4.06
N SER A 840 -48.50 -14.81 4.60
CA SER A 840 -49.21 -13.58 4.96
C SER A 840 -49.82 -12.90 3.74
N ILE A 841 -49.08 -12.82 2.62
CA ILE A 841 -49.57 -12.24 1.36
C ILE A 841 -50.78 -13.03 0.83
N LEU A 842 -50.67 -14.37 0.78
CA LEU A 842 -51.79 -15.23 0.34
C LEU A 842 -52.98 -15.12 1.30
N ASN A 843 -52.73 -15.02 2.61
CA ASN A 843 -53.77 -14.88 3.62
C ASN A 843 -54.52 -13.54 3.56
N GLU A 844 -53.80 -12.44 3.34
CA GLU A 844 -54.40 -11.11 3.14
C GLU A 844 -55.24 -11.08 1.87
N SER A 845 -54.73 -11.69 0.79
CA SER A 845 -55.42 -11.82 -0.49
C SER A 845 -56.75 -12.59 -0.39
N LEU A 846 -56.79 -13.63 0.44
CA LEU A 846 -57.97 -14.46 0.66
C LEU A 846 -58.97 -13.87 1.69
N ASN A 847 -58.53 -12.97 2.59
CA ASN A 847 -59.34 -12.50 3.72
C ASN A 847 -59.64 -11.00 3.71
N LYS A 848 -59.76 -10.37 2.53
CA LYS A 848 -59.86 -8.91 2.36
C LYS A 848 -61.07 -8.20 3.03
N ASN A 849 -61.84 -8.85 3.91
CA ASN A 849 -63.00 -8.26 4.60
C ASN A 849 -63.11 -8.60 6.11
N VAL A 850 -62.00 -8.81 6.84
CA VAL A 850 -62.07 -9.00 8.32
C VAL A 850 -61.38 -7.90 9.14
N GLU A 851 -60.37 -7.20 8.62
CA GLU A 851 -59.59 -6.23 9.43
C GLU A 851 -60.05 -4.75 9.31
N SER A 852 -60.97 -4.41 8.41
CA SER A 852 -61.45 -3.03 8.23
C SER A 852 -62.60 -2.62 9.17
N GLN A 853 -63.25 -3.57 9.86
CA GLN A 853 -64.29 -3.26 10.86
C GLN A 853 -63.77 -3.24 12.31
N GLU A 854 -62.73 -4.00 12.67
CA GLU A 854 -62.20 -3.98 14.05
C GLU A 854 -61.46 -2.67 14.39
N ASN A 855 -60.79 -2.04 13.43
CA ASN A 855 -60.16 -0.73 13.61
C ASN A 855 -61.17 0.44 13.57
N PHE A 856 -62.32 0.28 12.90
CA PHE A 856 -63.38 1.30 12.88
C PHE A 856 -64.18 1.32 14.21
N TRP A 857 -64.40 0.16 14.83
CA TRP A 857 -65.11 0.06 16.11
C TRP A 857 -64.23 0.38 17.33
N SER A 858 -62.91 0.13 17.28
CA SER A 858 -61.98 0.57 18.35
C SER A 858 -61.77 2.10 18.37
N ALA A 859 -61.81 2.75 17.20
CA ALA A 859 -61.82 4.20 17.05
C ALA A 859 -63.14 4.86 17.51
N LEU A 860 -64.29 4.19 17.34
CA LEU A 860 -65.60 4.66 17.81
C LEU A 860 -65.82 4.48 19.33
N GLN A 861 -65.20 3.47 19.95
CA GLN A 861 -65.22 3.30 21.41
C GLN A 861 -64.29 4.30 22.14
N SER A 862 -63.20 4.73 21.50
CA SER A 862 -62.33 5.79 22.03
C SER A 862 -62.91 7.21 21.85
N PHE A 863 -63.84 7.41 20.90
CA PHE A 863 -64.58 8.68 20.76
C PHE A 863 -65.81 8.80 21.67
N ARG A 864 -66.40 7.69 22.16
CA ARG A 864 -67.55 7.73 23.09
C ARG A 864 -67.17 7.88 24.57
N THR A 865 -65.92 7.64 24.94
CA THR A 865 -65.39 7.90 26.30
C THR A 865 -64.89 9.33 26.50
N PHE A 866 -64.77 10.13 25.43
CA PHE A 866 -64.41 11.56 25.52
C PHE A 866 -65.62 12.52 25.57
N SER A 867 -66.85 12.02 25.35
CA SER A 867 -68.08 12.83 25.39
C SER A 867 -68.96 12.60 26.63
N SER A 868 -68.51 11.82 27.61
CA SER A 868 -69.18 11.64 28.92
C SER A 868 -68.36 12.16 30.10
N SER A 869 -67.39 13.05 29.84
CA SER A 869 -66.71 13.88 30.86
C SER A 869 -67.00 15.38 30.70
N LEU A 870 -68.13 15.72 30.07
CA LEU A 870 -68.81 17.02 30.19
C LEU A 870 -70.30 16.72 30.36
N GLY A 871 -70.72 16.71 31.64
CA GLY A 871 -72.04 16.35 32.12
C GLY A 871 -71.95 15.86 33.56
#